data_AF-A0A8H7QH80-F1
#
_entry.id   AF-A0A8H7QH80-F1
#
_cell.length_a   1.000
_cell.length_b   1.000
_cell.length_c   1.000
_cell.angle_alpha   90.00
_cell.angle_beta   90.00
_cell.angle_gamma   90.00
#
_symmetry.space_group_name_H-M   'P 1'
#
loop_
_entity.id
_entity.type
_entity.pdbx_description
1 polymer ?
#
loop_
_entity_poly.entity_id
_entity_poly.type
_entity_poly.pdbx_seq_one_letter_code
_entity_poly.pdbx_strand_id
1 'polypeptide(L)'
;MIRRAIWRWIESRPSEFAEVCSSDARLLSGSEVLFDMCSSTADNSRKKAVLWPLQTILLVLSPEFLMQSFLGSSPTLNRRTNFLSLLRKSLQSTRNVDIAAVCYVDLCKAATFLPPNNESVLRSIAADVEIELKEKVWDFSKPPSAESTLALLGYTIDQQTLTTDFILSRIQLHTEDALNTIIPSCIEENVPTLFKLAFVKACLIIAQEENHLPWNPTLSSLYDGLCRPLRKLFLQTIRLDMTSTACSKKNETHSAHNNRVELLLDLLRLFRTDTKLALLGNDLDRVDQNSAYMVGLATLFQHQVQAIRHSAAELLVKMHLEEYILCWGPEDTVLPNFWRVSSPAIFNLARQMLESKSNDTIKGLLDLLMKIFKTRNVFLKSHQSLLTHESSNMRERLQASISLEVALLVSLNSANKDICDDATKCIGLLCKEATIVDLDEGGEVNSITIACNLSIYDELSTEDSRFIGRKAQQKRIRRYLRMLHQHTPGNMAAWEEAWKRWKQLTVLMNRLSDSFVEEDSIELCTTISNGNNSSGSTTTLSSTNTSIVSNSKKTTAPTRNDKNRPSTIIKAQQNVDIYEDKAVEWKNFTGFLAALGGCCLVKINGMGGGDDNRRVSASHEPLKMIDRFLSDMTDMLISDNVYIREGIKDTLGNDLSPVLYVILFRNLESYMNRCFGANGDAIRSPQNKLFVEQSVLVLRLILDRLVDPGDCLLNIDFSTLIHRFADYLNKLPNTYITLRIKIKMCLLIESVMQKKEHIVLRDENRLRNKLLEICVEWTSDFALQRKHVETGQQAERLQKDLDHACLKAIVSLLHQLPLQPFEAVRPSDIFSIKSKLFFKYFSFFRKLLDRYKQTERDAKGSSNGLNGYLGTRESSLKSLQIQPNISGDSYHDWTQMKELTIVAMSHLLNANVDAGLKYSLSMGYDDDQETRTAFMQVLTNILNQGTEFETLGESVMTDRYEKLVD
;
A
#
# COMPACT_ATOMS: atom_id res chain seq x y z
N MET A 1 -6.69 -5.29 -59.19
CA MET A 1 -7.21 -3.90 -59.06
C MET A 1 -8.64 -3.77 -59.58
N ILE A 2 -8.95 -4.26 -60.80
CA ILE A 2 -10.30 -4.14 -61.40
C ILE A 2 -11.41 -4.73 -60.52
N ARG A 3 -11.29 -5.99 -60.06
CA ARG A 3 -12.28 -6.62 -59.15
C ARG A 3 -12.58 -5.77 -57.92
N ARG A 4 -11.54 -5.18 -57.31
CA ARG A 4 -11.67 -4.31 -56.13
C ARG A 4 -12.36 -2.98 -56.46
N ALA A 5 -12.12 -2.43 -57.65
CA ALA A 5 -12.80 -1.22 -58.12
C ALA A 5 -14.30 -1.47 -58.34
N ILE A 6 -14.65 -2.62 -58.94
CA ILE A 6 -16.05 -3.02 -59.13
C ILE A 6 -16.73 -3.22 -57.77
N TRP A 7 -16.13 -3.95 -56.84
CA TRP A 7 -16.69 -4.13 -55.49
C TRP A 7 -16.91 -2.80 -54.76
N ARG A 8 -15.93 -1.89 -54.80
CA ARG A 8 -16.10 -0.55 -54.22
C ARG A 8 -17.25 0.23 -54.85
N TRP A 9 -17.48 0.08 -56.15
CA TRP A 9 -18.62 0.71 -56.81
C TRP A 9 -19.94 0.09 -56.35
N ILE A 10 -20.06 -1.25 -56.29
CA ILE A 10 -21.25 -1.94 -55.76
C ILE A 10 -21.55 -1.49 -54.32
N GLU A 11 -20.54 -1.44 -53.45
CA GLU A 11 -20.66 -1.05 -52.04
C GLU A 11 -21.00 0.43 -51.84
N SER A 12 -20.53 1.32 -52.74
CA SER A 12 -20.78 2.76 -52.65
C SER A 12 -22.05 3.21 -53.37
N ARG A 13 -22.51 2.45 -54.36
CA ARG A 13 -23.67 2.78 -55.22
C ARG A 13 -24.56 1.55 -55.47
N PRO A 14 -25.18 0.98 -54.41
CA PRO A 14 -25.96 -0.23 -54.53
C PRO A 14 -27.23 -0.08 -55.37
N SER A 15 -27.79 1.14 -55.46
CA SER A 15 -28.95 1.43 -56.33
C SER A 15 -28.58 1.32 -57.81
N GLU A 16 -27.43 1.86 -58.23
CA GLU A 16 -26.95 1.73 -59.62
C GLU A 16 -26.69 0.26 -59.94
N PHE A 17 -26.16 -0.51 -58.98
CA PHE A 17 -25.97 -1.95 -59.15
C PHE A 17 -27.31 -2.70 -59.30
N ALA A 18 -28.31 -2.39 -58.47
CA ALA A 18 -29.63 -2.99 -58.57
C ALA A 18 -30.33 -2.66 -59.90
N GLU A 19 -30.15 -1.44 -60.42
CA GLU A 19 -30.62 -1.05 -61.76
C GLU A 19 -29.95 -1.86 -62.86
N VAL A 20 -28.62 -2.08 -62.78
CA VAL A 20 -27.88 -2.93 -63.72
C VAL A 20 -28.39 -4.37 -63.68
N CYS A 21 -28.73 -4.91 -62.52
CA CYS A 21 -29.25 -6.28 -62.41
C CYS A 21 -30.73 -6.44 -62.81
N SER A 22 -31.51 -5.35 -62.87
CA SER A 22 -32.94 -5.38 -63.19
C SER A 22 -33.29 -4.87 -64.59
N SER A 23 -32.41 -4.09 -65.21
CA SER A 23 -32.63 -3.51 -66.55
C SER A 23 -32.12 -4.42 -67.66
N ASP A 24 -32.87 -4.51 -68.75
CA ASP A 24 -32.44 -5.06 -70.06
C ASP A 24 -31.43 -4.13 -70.78
N ALA A 25 -31.00 -3.06 -70.10
CA ALA A 25 -30.30 -1.91 -70.69
C ALA A 25 -28.78 -2.02 -70.58
N ARG A 26 -28.12 -1.73 -71.71
CA ARG A 26 -26.68 -1.79 -72.02
C ARG A 26 -25.78 -0.82 -71.23
N LEU A 27 -26.00 -0.61 -69.94
CA LEU A 27 -25.27 0.38 -69.12
C LEU A 27 -23.76 0.07 -68.96
N LEU A 28 -23.32 -1.17 -69.20
CA LEU A 28 -21.92 -1.61 -69.06
C LEU A 28 -21.42 -2.45 -70.25
N SER A 29 -21.63 -1.96 -71.48
CA SER A 29 -21.09 -2.61 -72.70
C SER A 29 -19.55 -2.65 -72.68
N GLY A 30 -18.97 -3.77 -72.24
CA GLY A 30 -17.51 -3.96 -72.11
C GLY A 30 -17.08 -4.99 -71.06
N SER A 31 -17.96 -5.34 -70.10
CA SER A 31 -17.73 -6.41 -69.12
C SER A 31 -17.42 -7.75 -69.80
N GLU A 32 -18.15 -8.07 -70.87
CA GLU A 32 -17.99 -9.26 -71.70
C GLU A 32 -16.62 -9.34 -72.38
N VAL A 33 -16.12 -8.21 -72.88
CA VAL A 33 -14.81 -8.16 -73.55
C VAL A 33 -13.71 -8.42 -72.54
N LEU A 34 -13.79 -7.81 -71.36
CA LEU A 34 -12.84 -8.05 -70.26
C LEU A 34 -12.94 -9.49 -69.73
N PHE A 35 -14.14 -10.08 -69.70
CA PHE A 35 -14.34 -11.48 -69.32
C PHE A 35 -13.62 -12.42 -70.29
N ASP A 36 -13.77 -12.19 -71.59
CA ASP A 36 -13.10 -13.00 -72.62
C ASP A 36 -11.59 -12.80 -72.61
N MET A 37 -11.12 -11.57 -72.38
CA MET A 37 -9.69 -11.28 -72.18
C MET A 37 -9.10 -12.11 -71.05
N CYS A 38 -9.78 -12.23 -69.90
CA CYS A 38 -9.29 -13.07 -68.80
C CYS A 38 -9.10 -14.54 -69.20
N SER A 39 -9.89 -15.03 -70.15
CA SER A 39 -9.79 -16.40 -70.68
C SER A 39 -8.67 -16.58 -71.72
N SER A 40 -8.33 -15.52 -72.46
CA SER A 40 -7.32 -15.53 -73.54
C SER A 40 -5.92 -15.15 -73.09
N THR A 41 -5.78 -14.31 -72.05
CA THR A 41 -4.49 -13.80 -71.55
C THR A 41 -3.69 -14.80 -70.69
N ALA A 42 -4.25 -15.96 -70.38
CA ALA A 42 -3.62 -16.92 -69.47
C ALA A 42 -3.11 -18.16 -70.21
N ASP A 43 -1.78 -18.36 -70.16
CA ASP A 43 -1.05 -19.41 -70.90
C ASP A 43 -1.29 -20.83 -70.38
N ASN A 44 -1.84 -20.99 -69.17
CA ASN A 44 -2.12 -22.29 -68.57
C ASN A 44 -3.39 -22.28 -67.70
N SER A 45 -3.92 -23.48 -67.44
CA SER A 45 -5.16 -23.67 -66.67
C SER A 45 -5.10 -23.13 -65.23
N ARG A 46 -3.90 -23.02 -64.62
CA ARG A 46 -3.73 -22.49 -63.26
C ARG A 46 -3.81 -20.96 -63.23
N LYS A 47 -3.13 -20.27 -64.16
CA LYS A 47 -3.23 -18.82 -64.34
C LYS A 47 -4.66 -18.39 -64.70
N LYS A 48 -5.38 -19.22 -65.46
CA LYS A 48 -6.82 -19.03 -65.74
C LYS A 48 -7.64 -19.03 -64.45
N ALA A 49 -7.39 -19.99 -63.55
CA ALA A 49 -8.13 -20.09 -62.30
C ALA A 49 -7.95 -18.85 -61.40
N VAL A 50 -6.75 -18.27 -61.36
CA VAL A 50 -6.48 -17.04 -60.59
C VAL A 50 -7.35 -15.85 -61.04
N LEU A 51 -7.79 -15.83 -62.31
CA LEU A 51 -8.65 -14.78 -62.86
C LEU A 51 -10.15 -15.05 -62.67
N TRP A 52 -10.55 -16.24 -62.19
CA TRP A 52 -11.96 -16.58 -62.01
C TRP A 52 -12.72 -15.58 -61.12
N PRO A 53 -12.21 -15.07 -59.99
CA PRO A 53 -12.95 -14.09 -59.20
C PRO A 53 -13.23 -12.78 -59.95
N LEU A 54 -12.33 -12.36 -60.85
CA LEU A 54 -12.57 -11.21 -61.73
C LEU A 54 -13.61 -11.56 -62.80
N GLN A 55 -13.54 -12.74 -63.39
CA GLN A 55 -14.54 -13.22 -64.34
C GLN A 55 -15.93 -13.33 -63.70
N THR A 56 -16.02 -13.78 -62.46
CA THR A 56 -17.26 -13.87 -61.69
C THR A 56 -17.91 -12.50 -61.53
N ILE A 57 -17.18 -11.49 -61.04
CA ILE A 57 -17.79 -10.16 -60.86
C ILE A 57 -18.12 -9.48 -62.19
N LEU A 58 -17.37 -9.76 -63.28
CA LEU A 58 -17.71 -9.26 -64.62
C LEU A 58 -18.98 -9.94 -65.18
N LEU A 59 -19.19 -11.22 -64.86
CA LEU A 59 -20.40 -11.95 -65.21
C LEU A 59 -21.62 -11.44 -64.44
N VAL A 60 -21.44 -11.07 -63.16
CA VAL A 60 -22.48 -10.42 -62.34
C VAL A 60 -23.00 -9.13 -62.98
N LEU A 61 -22.12 -8.35 -63.64
CA LEU A 61 -22.48 -7.13 -64.37
C LEU A 61 -23.18 -7.40 -65.72
N SER A 62 -23.42 -8.66 -66.07
CA SER A 62 -24.01 -9.08 -67.35
C SER A 62 -25.21 -10.02 -67.13
N PRO A 63 -26.38 -9.51 -66.70
CA PRO A 63 -27.50 -10.32 -66.19
C PRO A 63 -28.01 -11.37 -67.18
N GLU A 64 -28.06 -11.03 -68.48
CA GLU A 64 -28.50 -11.95 -69.54
C GLU A 64 -27.57 -13.19 -69.62
N PHE A 65 -26.26 -12.98 -69.64
CA PHE A 65 -25.27 -14.06 -69.68
C PHE A 65 -25.21 -14.85 -68.38
N LEU A 66 -25.42 -14.18 -67.24
CA LEU A 66 -25.53 -14.85 -65.95
C LEU A 66 -26.75 -15.79 -65.94
N MET A 67 -27.90 -15.32 -66.43
CA MET A 67 -29.13 -16.11 -66.56
C MET A 67 -28.95 -17.30 -67.51
N GLN A 68 -28.37 -17.07 -68.70
CA GLN A 68 -28.06 -18.14 -69.65
C GLN A 68 -27.08 -19.16 -69.06
N SER A 69 -26.10 -18.71 -68.27
CA SER A 69 -25.15 -19.60 -67.59
C SER A 69 -25.80 -20.43 -66.49
N PHE A 70 -26.80 -19.88 -65.79
CA PHE A 70 -27.54 -20.58 -64.74
C PHE A 70 -28.53 -21.62 -65.30
N LEU A 71 -29.30 -21.25 -66.33
CA LEU A 71 -30.32 -22.13 -66.95
C LEU A 71 -29.73 -23.26 -67.80
N GLY A 72 -28.45 -23.19 -68.16
CA GLY A 72 -27.78 -24.23 -68.96
C GLY A 72 -28.28 -24.32 -70.41
N SER A 73 -28.78 -23.22 -70.97
CA SER A 73 -29.41 -23.18 -72.30
C SER A 73 -28.40 -23.46 -73.43
N SER A 74 -28.48 -24.67 -74.01
CA SER A 74 -27.83 -25.15 -75.26
C SER A 74 -26.29 -25.33 -75.25
N PRO A 75 -25.76 -26.45 -75.79
CA PRO A 75 -24.33 -26.76 -75.88
C PRO A 75 -23.64 -25.94 -76.99
N THR A 76 -23.69 -24.62 -76.88
CA THR A 76 -22.78 -23.76 -77.66
C THR A 76 -21.42 -23.77 -77.00
N LEU A 77 -20.34 -23.68 -77.79
CA LEU A 77 -18.95 -23.55 -77.35
C LEU A 77 -18.67 -22.21 -76.63
N ASN A 78 -19.72 -21.52 -76.16
CA ASN A 78 -19.62 -20.22 -75.51
C ASN A 78 -19.08 -20.42 -74.09
N ARG A 79 -17.88 -19.90 -73.85
CA ARG A 79 -17.19 -20.05 -72.56
C ARG A 79 -17.92 -19.33 -71.42
N ARG A 80 -18.72 -18.32 -71.74
CA ARG A 80 -19.48 -17.51 -70.78
C ARG A 80 -20.64 -18.30 -70.17
N THR A 81 -21.44 -18.99 -70.98
CA THR A 81 -22.60 -19.79 -70.52
C THR A 81 -22.15 -21.04 -69.75
N ASN A 82 -20.97 -21.57 -70.02
CA ASN A 82 -20.42 -22.74 -69.31
C ASN A 82 -19.68 -22.38 -68.00
N PHE A 83 -19.52 -21.11 -67.66
CA PHE A 83 -18.66 -20.69 -66.55
C PHE A 83 -19.19 -21.13 -65.18
N LEU A 84 -20.48 -20.96 -64.89
CA LEU A 84 -21.05 -21.45 -63.62
C LEU A 84 -20.98 -22.98 -63.50
N SER A 85 -21.16 -23.72 -64.60
CA SER A 85 -20.95 -25.17 -64.62
C SER A 85 -19.50 -25.57 -64.32
N LEU A 86 -18.53 -24.82 -64.86
CA LEU A 86 -17.11 -24.99 -64.55
C LEU A 86 -16.81 -24.74 -63.07
N LEU A 87 -17.37 -23.68 -62.49
CA LEU A 87 -17.22 -23.37 -61.07
C LEU A 87 -17.83 -24.47 -60.20
N ARG A 88 -19.04 -24.96 -60.51
CA ARG A 88 -19.71 -26.02 -59.75
C ARG A 88 -18.91 -27.32 -59.74
N LYS A 89 -18.41 -27.75 -60.91
CA LYS A 89 -17.50 -28.91 -61.02
C LYS A 89 -16.19 -28.70 -60.26
N SER A 90 -15.68 -27.47 -60.24
CA SER A 90 -14.44 -27.12 -59.52
C SER A 90 -14.64 -27.08 -58.00
N LEU A 91 -15.84 -26.74 -57.52
CA LEU A 91 -16.22 -26.77 -56.10
C LEU A 91 -16.25 -28.21 -55.53
N GLN A 92 -16.50 -29.20 -56.40
CA GLN A 92 -16.45 -30.63 -56.07
C GLN A 92 -15.03 -31.23 -56.22
N SER A 93 -14.09 -30.52 -56.82
CA SER A 93 -12.69 -30.94 -56.99
C SER A 93 -11.84 -30.61 -55.77
N THR A 94 -10.71 -31.29 -55.54
CA THR A 94 -9.76 -30.93 -54.48
C THR A 94 -8.80 -29.80 -54.86
N ARG A 95 -8.60 -29.55 -56.16
CA ARG A 95 -7.50 -28.69 -56.64
C ARG A 95 -7.84 -27.20 -56.69
N ASN A 96 -9.09 -26.87 -57.03
CA ASN A 96 -9.53 -25.50 -57.27
C ASN A 96 -10.73 -25.09 -56.38
N VAL A 97 -11.01 -25.88 -55.34
CA VAL A 97 -12.17 -25.68 -54.46
C VAL A 97 -12.18 -24.29 -53.82
N ASP A 98 -11.03 -23.82 -53.33
CA ASP A 98 -10.95 -22.55 -52.61
C ASP A 98 -11.24 -21.35 -53.53
N ILE A 99 -10.73 -21.36 -54.78
CA ILE A 99 -11.04 -20.31 -55.77
C ILE A 99 -12.50 -20.38 -56.19
N ALA A 100 -13.04 -21.59 -56.41
CA ALA A 100 -14.45 -21.76 -56.75
C ALA A 100 -15.35 -21.25 -55.61
N ALA A 101 -14.99 -21.52 -54.36
CA ALA A 101 -15.67 -21.01 -53.17
C ALA A 101 -15.62 -19.48 -53.11
N VAL A 102 -14.47 -18.84 -53.37
CA VAL A 102 -14.37 -17.36 -53.48
C VAL A 102 -15.35 -16.81 -54.52
N CYS A 103 -15.47 -17.46 -55.68
CA CYS A 103 -16.39 -17.02 -56.73
C CYS A 103 -17.85 -17.16 -56.29
N TYR A 104 -18.24 -18.26 -55.66
CA TYR A 104 -19.61 -18.42 -55.18
C TYR A 104 -19.94 -17.50 -54.00
N VAL A 105 -18.98 -17.23 -53.10
CA VAL A 105 -19.15 -16.21 -52.05
C VAL A 105 -19.32 -14.82 -52.66
N ASP A 106 -18.57 -14.47 -53.72
CA ASP A 106 -18.78 -13.21 -54.46
C ASP A 106 -20.21 -13.11 -55.03
N LEU A 107 -20.75 -14.21 -55.57
CA LEU A 107 -22.12 -14.25 -56.09
C LEU A 107 -23.16 -14.09 -54.97
N CYS A 108 -23.00 -14.80 -53.85
CA CYS A 108 -23.87 -14.67 -52.69
C CYS A 108 -23.80 -13.25 -52.10
N LYS A 109 -22.60 -12.68 -51.98
CA LYS A 109 -22.40 -11.31 -51.50
C LYS A 109 -23.04 -10.30 -52.46
N ALA A 110 -22.92 -10.48 -53.77
CA ALA A 110 -23.58 -9.60 -54.74
C ALA A 110 -25.11 -9.66 -54.61
N ALA A 111 -25.66 -10.83 -54.29
CA ALA A 111 -27.10 -10.99 -54.07
C ALA A 111 -27.64 -10.21 -52.86
N THR A 112 -26.80 -9.89 -51.85
CA THR A 112 -27.23 -9.10 -50.68
C THR A 112 -27.50 -7.64 -51.02
N PHE A 113 -26.92 -7.12 -52.11
CA PHE A 113 -27.15 -5.76 -52.59
C PHE A 113 -28.45 -5.61 -53.41
N LEU A 114 -29.22 -6.69 -53.60
CA LEU A 114 -30.47 -6.67 -54.34
C LEU A 114 -31.67 -6.82 -53.40
N PRO A 115 -32.81 -6.13 -53.64
CA PRO A 115 -34.01 -6.29 -52.82
C PRO A 115 -34.57 -7.73 -52.84
N PRO A 116 -35.17 -8.22 -51.73
CA PRO A 116 -35.76 -9.56 -51.67
C PRO A 116 -36.96 -9.78 -52.58
N ASN A 117 -37.65 -8.69 -52.95
CA ASN A 117 -38.86 -8.74 -53.76
C ASN A 117 -38.58 -8.83 -55.27
N ASN A 118 -37.32 -8.65 -55.70
CA ASN A 118 -36.94 -8.81 -57.09
C ASN A 118 -36.61 -10.28 -57.38
N GLU A 119 -37.23 -10.86 -58.41
CA GLU A 119 -36.84 -12.15 -58.99
C GLU A 119 -35.47 -12.02 -59.68
N SER A 120 -34.41 -11.98 -58.88
CA SER A 120 -33.04 -11.89 -59.35
C SER A 120 -32.42 -13.27 -59.49
N VAL A 121 -31.83 -13.52 -60.66
CA VAL A 121 -31.02 -14.70 -60.94
C VAL A 121 -29.91 -14.89 -59.91
N LEU A 122 -29.33 -13.81 -59.36
CA LEU A 122 -28.29 -13.89 -58.33
C LEU A 122 -28.82 -14.49 -57.02
N ARG A 123 -30.04 -14.14 -56.62
CA ARG A 123 -30.68 -14.73 -55.43
C ARG A 123 -31.02 -16.20 -55.66
N SER A 124 -31.44 -16.59 -56.86
CA SER A 124 -31.63 -18.01 -57.23
C SER A 124 -30.33 -18.81 -57.21
N ILE A 125 -29.23 -18.25 -57.74
CA ILE A 125 -27.90 -18.87 -57.69
C ILE A 125 -27.44 -19.05 -56.24
N ALA A 126 -27.61 -18.01 -55.41
CA ALA A 126 -27.21 -18.07 -54.00
C ALA A 126 -27.94 -19.17 -53.23
N ALA A 127 -29.23 -19.39 -53.50
CA ALA A 127 -30.02 -20.48 -52.92
C ALA A 127 -29.60 -21.87 -53.45
N ASP A 128 -29.33 -22.01 -54.75
CA ASP A 128 -28.96 -23.29 -55.38
C ASP A 128 -27.59 -23.83 -54.93
N VAL A 129 -26.61 -22.94 -54.69
CA VAL A 129 -25.24 -23.36 -54.31
C VAL A 129 -25.02 -23.44 -52.80
N GLU A 130 -26.00 -23.02 -52.00
CA GLU A 130 -25.85 -22.79 -50.56
C GLU A 130 -25.26 -23.99 -49.80
N ILE A 131 -25.85 -25.17 -49.96
CA ILE A 131 -25.48 -26.39 -49.21
C ILE A 131 -24.06 -26.81 -49.57
N GLU A 132 -23.77 -26.88 -50.88
CA GLU A 132 -22.44 -27.24 -51.40
C GLU A 132 -21.37 -26.25 -50.91
N LEU A 133 -21.69 -24.95 -50.89
CA LEU A 133 -20.77 -23.91 -50.44
C LEU A 133 -20.52 -23.98 -48.93
N LYS A 134 -21.57 -24.21 -48.13
CA LYS A 134 -21.46 -24.38 -46.67
C LYS A 134 -20.55 -25.57 -46.33
N GLU A 135 -20.72 -26.72 -46.96
CA GLU A 135 -19.87 -27.90 -46.73
C GLU A 135 -18.38 -27.65 -47.03
N LYS A 136 -18.05 -26.74 -47.94
CA LYS A 136 -16.65 -26.45 -48.31
C LYS A 136 -16.04 -25.33 -47.49
N VAL A 137 -16.77 -24.25 -47.24
CA VAL A 137 -16.28 -23.07 -46.52
C VAL A 137 -16.36 -23.26 -45.01
N TRP A 138 -17.32 -24.06 -44.53
CA TRP A 138 -17.61 -24.30 -43.12
C TRP A 138 -17.11 -25.68 -42.63
N ASP A 139 -15.88 -26.02 -42.99
CA ASP A 139 -15.25 -27.31 -42.68
C ASP A 139 -14.13 -27.13 -41.64
N PHE A 140 -14.37 -27.58 -40.40
CA PHE A 140 -13.41 -27.45 -39.29
C PHE A 140 -12.29 -28.50 -39.33
N SER A 141 -12.41 -29.54 -40.16
CA SER A 141 -11.46 -30.66 -40.20
C SER A 141 -10.16 -30.32 -40.96
N LYS A 142 -10.20 -29.27 -41.79
CA LYS A 142 -9.05 -28.86 -42.59
C LYS A 142 -8.22 -27.82 -41.85
N PRO A 143 -6.91 -28.03 -41.66
CA PRO A 143 -6.03 -26.95 -41.21
C PRO A 143 -6.07 -25.81 -42.24
N PRO A 144 -6.03 -24.53 -41.81
CA PRO A 144 -5.94 -23.40 -42.74
C PRO A 144 -4.75 -23.65 -43.66
N SER A 145 -5.04 -23.83 -44.94
CA SER A 145 -4.16 -24.47 -45.91
C SER A 145 -2.81 -23.77 -46.00
N ALA A 146 -1.76 -24.37 -45.42
CA ALA A 146 -0.40 -23.91 -45.61
C ALA A 146 0.16 -24.25 -47.01
N GLU A 147 -0.51 -25.09 -47.79
CA GLU A 147 -0.04 -25.52 -49.11
C GLU A 147 -1.19 -25.65 -50.12
N SER A 148 -1.77 -24.52 -50.55
CA SER A 148 -2.49 -24.52 -51.82
C SER A 148 -1.47 -24.35 -52.96
N THR A 149 -1.58 -25.14 -54.03
CA THR A 149 -0.68 -25.10 -55.21
C THR A 149 -0.68 -23.73 -55.92
N LEU A 150 -1.55 -22.81 -55.51
CA LEU A 150 -1.72 -21.44 -55.97
C LEU A 150 -0.75 -20.45 -55.31
N ALA A 151 -0.24 -20.76 -54.11
CA ALA A 151 0.78 -19.95 -53.44
C ALA A 151 2.07 -19.84 -54.28
N LEU A 152 2.42 -20.89 -55.03
CA LEU A 152 3.53 -20.92 -56.01
C LEU A 152 3.35 -19.93 -57.18
N LEU A 153 2.14 -19.45 -57.44
CA LEU A 153 1.81 -18.44 -58.45
C LEU A 153 1.63 -17.03 -57.86
N GLY A 154 1.94 -16.84 -56.57
CA GLY A 154 1.78 -15.57 -55.87
C GLY A 154 0.34 -15.18 -55.57
N TYR A 155 -0.62 -16.10 -55.73
CA TYR A 155 -2.03 -15.85 -55.39
C TYR A 155 -2.41 -16.62 -54.12
N THR A 156 -2.45 -15.91 -53.00
CA THR A 156 -2.86 -16.44 -51.70
C THR A 156 -4.32 -16.08 -51.43
N ILE A 157 -5.14 -17.09 -51.15
CA ILE A 157 -6.52 -16.87 -50.68
C ILE A 157 -6.45 -16.70 -49.18
N ASP A 158 -6.96 -15.56 -48.70
CA ASP A 158 -7.15 -15.36 -47.28
C ASP A 158 -8.44 -16.07 -46.84
N GLN A 159 -8.26 -17.24 -46.21
CA GLN A 159 -9.36 -18.06 -45.72
C GLN A 159 -10.22 -17.31 -44.70
N GLN A 160 -9.62 -16.43 -43.88
CA GLN A 160 -10.37 -15.68 -42.88
C GLN A 160 -11.34 -14.70 -43.56
N THR A 161 -10.86 -13.96 -44.56
CA THR A 161 -11.71 -13.04 -45.36
C THR A 161 -12.81 -13.81 -46.08
N LEU A 162 -12.47 -14.94 -46.72
CA LEU A 162 -13.46 -15.79 -47.40
C LEU A 162 -14.58 -16.25 -46.46
N THR A 163 -14.22 -16.77 -45.28
CA THR A 163 -15.18 -17.22 -44.27
C THR A 163 -15.98 -16.05 -43.71
N THR A 164 -15.38 -14.87 -43.55
CA THR A 164 -16.07 -13.66 -43.07
C THR A 164 -17.15 -13.22 -44.08
N ASP A 165 -16.79 -13.10 -45.35
CA ASP A 165 -17.73 -12.73 -46.42
C ASP A 165 -18.85 -13.77 -46.57
N PHE A 166 -18.54 -15.06 -46.40
CA PHE A 166 -19.54 -16.14 -46.40
C PHE A 166 -20.55 -15.99 -45.25
N ILE A 167 -20.09 -15.82 -44.00
CA ILE A 167 -20.97 -15.63 -42.84
C ILE A 167 -21.83 -14.38 -43.03
N LEU A 168 -21.20 -13.26 -43.42
CA LEU A 168 -21.89 -11.99 -43.63
C LEU A 168 -23.00 -12.12 -44.67
N SER A 169 -22.69 -12.72 -45.83
CA SER A 169 -23.66 -12.95 -46.89
C SER A 169 -24.80 -13.86 -46.44
N ARG A 170 -24.50 -14.88 -45.62
CA ARG A 170 -25.51 -15.77 -45.07
C ARG A 170 -26.45 -15.03 -44.11
N ILE A 171 -25.91 -14.25 -43.18
CA ILE A 171 -26.71 -13.45 -42.23
C ILE A 171 -27.63 -12.50 -42.98
N GLN A 172 -27.15 -11.86 -44.05
CA GLN A 172 -27.91 -10.90 -44.85
C GLN A 172 -28.98 -11.56 -45.75
N LEU A 173 -28.72 -12.74 -46.31
CA LEU A 173 -29.68 -13.43 -47.18
C LEU A 173 -30.72 -14.28 -46.41
N HIS A 174 -30.28 -14.98 -45.36
CA HIS A 174 -31.08 -15.97 -44.62
C HIS A 174 -30.80 -15.88 -43.12
N THR A 175 -31.22 -14.77 -42.51
CA THR A 175 -30.90 -14.41 -41.12
C THR A 175 -31.25 -15.50 -40.11
N GLU A 176 -32.51 -15.97 -40.08
CA GLU A 176 -32.99 -16.98 -39.13
C GLU A 176 -32.21 -18.30 -39.25
N ASP A 177 -31.92 -18.76 -40.47
CA ASP A 177 -31.14 -19.98 -40.67
C ASP A 177 -29.68 -19.81 -40.22
N ALA A 178 -29.08 -18.64 -40.48
CA ALA A 178 -27.72 -18.35 -40.04
C ALA A 178 -27.61 -18.35 -38.50
N LEU A 179 -28.58 -17.73 -37.82
CA LEU A 179 -28.67 -17.69 -36.36
C LEU A 179 -28.86 -19.09 -35.76
N ASN A 180 -29.63 -19.96 -36.41
CA ASN A 180 -29.94 -21.29 -35.89
C ASN A 180 -28.91 -22.37 -36.27
N THR A 181 -28.21 -22.25 -37.40
CA THR A 181 -27.37 -23.34 -37.93
C THR A 181 -25.88 -23.02 -37.99
N ILE A 182 -25.48 -21.75 -38.13
CA ILE A 182 -24.06 -21.37 -38.26
C ILE A 182 -23.50 -20.85 -36.94
N ILE A 183 -24.18 -19.89 -36.32
CA ILE A 183 -23.67 -19.21 -35.12
C ILE A 183 -23.45 -20.16 -33.93
N PRO A 184 -24.35 -21.12 -33.62
CA PRO A 184 -24.13 -22.06 -32.51
C PRO A 184 -22.83 -22.85 -32.66
N SER A 185 -22.50 -23.26 -33.89
CA SER A 185 -21.26 -24.00 -34.18
C SER A 185 -20.00 -23.17 -33.91
N CYS A 186 -20.04 -21.84 -34.09
CA CYS A 186 -18.87 -20.97 -33.87
C CYS A 186 -18.37 -20.96 -32.41
N ILE A 187 -19.24 -21.29 -31.46
CA ILE A 187 -18.99 -21.13 -30.02
C ILE A 187 -18.57 -22.48 -29.38
N GLU A 188 -18.48 -23.53 -30.18
CA GLU A 188 -17.98 -24.82 -29.74
C GLU A 188 -16.48 -24.74 -29.41
N GLU A 189 -16.05 -25.48 -28.38
CA GLU A 189 -14.68 -25.37 -27.85
C GLU A 189 -13.62 -25.79 -28.88
N ASN A 190 -13.92 -26.82 -29.68
CA ASN A 190 -12.99 -27.41 -30.65
C ASN A 190 -12.86 -26.63 -31.97
N VAL A 191 -13.69 -25.61 -32.18
CA VAL A 191 -13.67 -24.84 -33.44
C VAL A 191 -12.43 -23.96 -33.52
N PRO A 192 -11.68 -23.98 -34.65
CA PRO A 192 -10.48 -23.16 -34.83
C PRO A 192 -10.76 -21.66 -34.68
N THR A 193 -9.79 -20.92 -34.11
CA THR A 193 -9.90 -19.47 -33.86
C THR A 193 -10.20 -18.66 -35.12
N LEU A 194 -9.81 -19.14 -36.31
CA LEU A 194 -10.10 -18.48 -37.58
C LEU A 194 -11.60 -18.30 -37.85
N PHE A 195 -12.42 -19.32 -37.57
CA PHE A 195 -13.88 -19.25 -37.76
C PHE A 195 -14.54 -18.33 -36.73
N LYS A 196 -14.04 -18.37 -35.48
CA LYS A 196 -14.45 -17.47 -34.40
C LYS A 196 -14.16 -16.00 -34.75
N LEU A 197 -12.97 -15.74 -35.31
CA LEU A 197 -12.59 -14.42 -35.83
C LEU A 197 -13.50 -13.99 -36.97
N ALA A 198 -13.74 -14.87 -37.95
CA ALA A 198 -14.60 -14.55 -39.09
C ALA A 198 -16.02 -14.17 -38.65
N PHE A 199 -16.58 -14.87 -37.67
CA PHE A 199 -17.87 -14.54 -37.09
C PHE A 199 -17.88 -13.14 -36.44
N VAL A 200 -16.89 -12.84 -35.61
CA VAL A 200 -16.80 -11.52 -34.94
C VAL A 200 -16.56 -10.39 -35.95
N LYS A 201 -15.73 -10.62 -36.98
CA LYS A 201 -15.50 -9.65 -38.05
C LYS A 201 -16.76 -9.41 -38.89
N ALA A 202 -17.55 -10.44 -39.17
CA ALA A 202 -18.84 -10.26 -39.85
C ALA A 202 -19.78 -9.37 -39.01
N CYS A 203 -19.85 -9.58 -37.70
CA CYS A 203 -20.62 -8.70 -36.81
C CYS A 203 -20.07 -7.27 -36.78
N LEU A 204 -18.75 -7.07 -36.80
CA LEU A 204 -18.11 -5.75 -36.86
C LEU A 204 -18.42 -5.02 -38.17
N ILE A 205 -18.49 -5.73 -39.29
CA ILE A 205 -18.87 -5.15 -40.59
C ILE A 205 -20.31 -4.63 -40.53
N ILE A 206 -21.26 -5.43 -40.03
CA ILE A 206 -22.66 -5.00 -39.84
C ILE A 206 -22.73 -3.80 -38.89
N ALA A 207 -21.92 -3.78 -37.82
CA ALA A 207 -21.88 -2.69 -36.85
C ALA A 207 -21.37 -1.35 -37.42
N GLN A 208 -20.51 -1.41 -38.44
CA GLN A 208 -19.79 -0.27 -39.01
C GLN A 208 -20.30 0.11 -40.41
N GLU A 209 -21.40 -0.50 -40.87
CA GLU A 209 -21.94 -0.29 -42.20
C GLU A 209 -22.55 1.11 -42.34
N GLU A 210 -21.91 1.97 -43.14
CA GLU A 210 -22.37 3.35 -43.38
C GLU A 210 -23.54 3.40 -44.37
N ASN A 211 -23.56 2.50 -45.37
CA ASN A 211 -24.54 2.45 -46.45
C ASN A 211 -25.59 1.34 -46.23
N HIS A 212 -26.25 1.37 -45.07
CA HIS A 212 -27.17 0.30 -44.67
C HIS A 212 -28.37 0.15 -45.62
N LEU A 213 -28.52 -1.03 -46.23
CA LEU A 213 -29.65 -1.36 -47.09
C LEU A 213 -30.90 -1.72 -46.27
N PRO A 214 -32.12 -1.29 -46.65
CA PRO A 214 -33.33 -1.47 -45.83
C PRO A 214 -33.69 -2.93 -45.49
N TRP A 215 -33.28 -3.89 -46.31
CA TRP A 215 -33.56 -5.32 -46.12
C TRP A 215 -32.41 -6.07 -45.42
N ASN A 216 -31.25 -5.44 -45.24
CA ASN A 216 -30.16 -6.06 -44.50
C ASN A 216 -30.47 -5.98 -42.99
N PRO A 217 -30.12 -7.02 -42.21
CA PRO A 217 -30.35 -7.01 -40.77
C PRO A 217 -29.41 -6.03 -40.07
N THR A 218 -29.97 -5.27 -39.13
CA THR A 218 -29.21 -4.46 -38.17
C THR A 218 -28.74 -5.33 -37.01
N LEU A 219 -27.70 -4.92 -36.28
CA LEU A 219 -27.33 -5.62 -35.04
C LEU A 219 -28.48 -5.70 -34.03
N SER A 220 -29.30 -4.64 -33.92
CA SER A 220 -30.47 -4.63 -33.04
C SER A 220 -31.49 -5.70 -33.37
N SER A 221 -31.70 -6.02 -34.65
CA SER A 221 -32.58 -7.13 -35.05
C SER A 221 -31.98 -8.52 -34.78
N LEU A 222 -30.68 -8.61 -34.47
CA LEU A 222 -29.95 -9.86 -34.29
C LEU A 222 -29.66 -10.18 -32.82
N TYR A 223 -30.08 -9.35 -31.87
CA TYR A 223 -29.71 -9.50 -30.46
C TYR A 223 -30.11 -10.87 -29.86
N ASP A 224 -31.28 -11.38 -30.19
CA ASP A 224 -31.78 -12.66 -29.69
C ASP A 224 -30.87 -13.84 -30.06
N GLY A 225 -30.23 -13.77 -31.24
CA GLY A 225 -29.33 -14.80 -31.74
C GLY A 225 -27.83 -14.54 -31.46
N LEU A 226 -27.42 -13.30 -31.15
CA LEU A 226 -25.99 -12.95 -31.05
C LEU A 226 -25.47 -12.71 -29.64
N CYS A 227 -26.28 -12.16 -28.72
CA CYS A 227 -25.76 -11.67 -27.44
C CYS A 227 -25.11 -12.80 -26.61
N ARG A 228 -25.83 -13.92 -26.44
CA ARG A 228 -25.33 -15.06 -25.69
C ARG A 228 -24.11 -15.73 -26.34
N PRO A 229 -24.12 -16.06 -27.65
CA PRO A 229 -22.93 -16.52 -28.36
C PRO A 229 -21.69 -15.66 -28.15
N LEU A 230 -21.81 -14.34 -28.30
CA LEU A 230 -20.68 -13.42 -28.20
C LEU A 230 -20.15 -13.35 -26.76
N ARG A 231 -21.02 -13.28 -25.74
CA ARG A 231 -20.62 -13.38 -24.33
C ARG A 231 -19.86 -14.68 -24.05
N LYS A 232 -20.40 -15.83 -24.48
CA LYS A 232 -19.80 -17.14 -24.24
C LYS A 232 -18.44 -17.26 -24.95
N LEU A 233 -18.35 -16.81 -26.20
CA LEU A 233 -17.10 -16.80 -26.97
C LEU A 233 -16.03 -15.94 -26.30
N PHE A 234 -16.40 -14.77 -25.80
CA PHE A 234 -15.50 -13.88 -25.06
C PHE A 234 -14.93 -14.56 -23.81
N LEU A 235 -15.79 -15.12 -22.96
CA LEU A 235 -15.36 -15.80 -21.73
C LEU A 235 -14.49 -17.03 -22.00
N GLN A 236 -14.82 -17.84 -23.01
CA GLN A 236 -13.99 -18.96 -23.45
C GLN A 236 -12.60 -18.49 -23.89
N THR A 237 -12.54 -17.39 -24.65
CA THR A 237 -11.28 -16.85 -25.16
C THR A 237 -10.38 -16.34 -24.04
N ILE A 238 -10.94 -15.63 -23.05
CA ILE A 238 -10.20 -15.20 -21.85
C ILE A 238 -9.66 -16.40 -21.08
N ARG A 239 -10.49 -17.42 -20.85
CA ARG A 239 -10.08 -18.62 -20.11
C ARG A 239 -8.91 -19.32 -20.79
N LEU A 240 -8.97 -19.51 -22.11
CA LEU A 240 -7.90 -20.13 -22.88
C LEU A 240 -6.61 -19.31 -22.84
N ASP A 241 -6.70 -18.00 -23.02
CA ASP A 241 -5.51 -17.15 -23.09
C ASP A 241 -4.83 -16.96 -21.72
N MET A 242 -5.61 -16.76 -20.66
CA MET A 242 -5.06 -16.59 -19.31
C MET A 242 -4.49 -17.90 -18.73
N THR A 243 -5.10 -19.06 -18.98
CA THR A 243 -4.61 -20.36 -18.44
C THR A 243 -3.41 -20.92 -19.18
N SER A 244 -3.23 -20.61 -20.47
CA SER A 244 -2.07 -21.08 -21.25
C SER A 244 -0.73 -20.55 -20.72
N THR A 245 -0.75 -19.43 -19.97
CA THR A 245 0.46 -18.76 -19.48
C THR A 245 1.25 -19.55 -18.41
N ALA A 246 0.65 -20.51 -17.70
CA ALA A 246 1.25 -21.15 -16.53
C ALA A 246 2.00 -22.47 -16.81
N CYS A 247 1.55 -23.32 -17.75
CA CYS A 247 2.12 -24.67 -17.96
C CYS A 247 2.29 -25.12 -19.42
N SER A 248 1.71 -24.44 -20.42
CA SER A 248 1.58 -24.97 -21.80
C SER A 248 2.57 -24.43 -22.84
N LYS A 249 3.53 -23.58 -22.42
CA LYS A 249 4.47 -22.89 -23.35
C LYS A 249 5.30 -23.81 -24.27
N LYS A 250 5.37 -25.12 -24.02
CA LYS A 250 6.18 -26.05 -24.84
C LYS A 250 5.52 -26.49 -26.15
N ASN A 251 4.19 -26.40 -26.30
CA ASN A 251 3.48 -26.97 -27.46
C ASN A 251 2.60 -25.97 -28.24
N GLU A 252 2.50 -24.71 -27.81
CA GLU A 252 1.62 -23.73 -28.44
C GLU A 252 2.35 -22.88 -29.49
N THR A 253 1.80 -22.80 -30.71
CA THR A 253 2.41 -22.02 -31.80
C THR A 253 2.17 -20.52 -31.57
N HIS A 254 3.19 -19.69 -31.84
CA HIS A 254 3.07 -18.22 -31.73
C HIS A 254 1.86 -17.64 -32.51
N SER A 255 1.52 -18.26 -33.65
CA SER A 255 0.35 -17.90 -34.47
C SER A 255 -0.97 -18.10 -33.72
N ALA A 256 -1.12 -19.18 -32.95
CA ALA A 256 -2.35 -19.46 -32.20
C ALA A 256 -2.63 -18.41 -31.11
N HIS A 257 -1.59 -17.97 -30.38
CA HIS A 257 -1.73 -16.90 -29.39
C HIS A 257 -2.06 -15.57 -30.05
N ASN A 258 -1.38 -15.19 -31.15
CA ASN A 258 -1.67 -13.96 -31.87
C ASN A 258 -3.13 -13.89 -32.36
N ASN A 259 -3.66 -15.01 -32.88
CA ASN A 259 -5.06 -15.09 -33.30
C ASN A 259 -6.05 -14.90 -32.14
N ARG A 260 -5.72 -15.37 -30.93
CA ARG A 260 -6.58 -15.15 -29.74
C ARG A 260 -6.52 -13.70 -29.25
N VAL A 261 -5.34 -13.09 -29.28
CA VAL A 261 -5.17 -11.66 -28.97
C VAL A 261 -5.97 -10.81 -29.95
N GLU A 262 -5.92 -11.12 -31.24
CA GLU A 262 -6.75 -10.45 -32.25
C GLU A 262 -8.25 -10.65 -31.98
N LEU A 263 -8.67 -11.87 -31.67
CA LEU A 263 -10.07 -12.18 -31.37
C LEU A 263 -10.59 -11.38 -30.17
N LEU A 264 -9.79 -11.27 -29.10
CA LEU A 264 -10.14 -10.46 -27.94
C LEU A 264 -10.26 -8.98 -28.30
N LEU A 265 -9.34 -8.44 -29.10
CA LEU A 265 -9.39 -7.04 -29.53
C LEU A 265 -10.62 -6.75 -30.39
N ASP A 266 -10.96 -7.64 -31.32
CA ASP A 266 -12.14 -7.52 -32.18
C ASP A 266 -13.44 -7.63 -31.37
N LEU A 267 -13.52 -8.54 -30.40
CA LEU A 267 -14.65 -8.65 -29.46
C LEU A 267 -14.81 -7.38 -28.62
N LEU A 268 -13.72 -6.88 -28.03
CA LEU A 268 -13.74 -5.64 -27.25
C LEU A 268 -14.17 -4.44 -28.12
N ARG A 269 -13.70 -4.37 -29.37
CA ARG A 269 -14.11 -3.35 -30.34
C ARG A 269 -15.59 -3.47 -30.69
N LEU A 270 -16.09 -4.68 -30.89
CA LEU A 270 -17.51 -4.93 -31.21
C LEU A 270 -18.41 -4.46 -30.06
N PHE A 271 -18.13 -4.89 -28.83
CA PHE A 271 -18.91 -4.48 -27.65
C PHE A 271 -18.77 -2.98 -27.34
N ARG A 272 -17.65 -2.35 -27.71
CA ARG A 272 -17.52 -0.89 -27.61
C ARG A 272 -18.41 -0.17 -28.65
N THR A 273 -18.52 -0.72 -29.85
CA THR A 273 -19.33 -0.19 -30.95
C THR A 273 -20.82 -0.33 -30.64
N ASP A 274 -21.27 -1.55 -30.29
CA ASP A 274 -22.61 -1.82 -29.80
C ASP A 274 -22.56 -2.55 -28.45
N THR A 275 -22.77 -1.80 -27.38
CA THR A 275 -22.66 -2.25 -26.00
C THR A 275 -23.81 -3.15 -25.57
N LYS A 276 -24.97 -3.07 -26.24
CA LYS A 276 -26.13 -3.91 -25.91
C LYS A 276 -25.90 -5.37 -26.26
N LEU A 277 -25.03 -5.68 -27.23
CA LEU A 277 -24.61 -7.04 -27.56
C LEU A 277 -24.01 -7.81 -26.38
N ALA A 278 -23.38 -7.11 -25.43
CA ALA A 278 -22.82 -7.73 -24.25
C ALA A 278 -23.85 -7.94 -23.12
N LEU A 279 -25.00 -7.26 -23.17
CA LEU A 279 -25.91 -7.11 -22.02
C LEU A 279 -27.27 -7.76 -22.24
N LEU A 280 -27.82 -7.68 -23.46
CA LEU A 280 -29.18 -8.14 -23.78
C LEU A 280 -29.25 -9.65 -24.05
N GLY A 281 -30.44 -10.15 -24.37
CA GLY A 281 -30.75 -11.56 -24.62
C GLY A 281 -31.91 -12.05 -23.74
N ASN A 282 -32.51 -13.19 -24.14
CA ASN A 282 -33.71 -13.75 -23.51
C ASN A 282 -33.41 -14.95 -22.59
N ASP A 283 -32.16 -15.07 -22.13
CA ASP A 283 -31.73 -16.18 -21.28
C ASP A 283 -32.20 -16.03 -19.83
N LEU A 284 -32.63 -17.15 -19.21
CA LEU A 284 -33.02 -17.19 -17.79
C LEU A 284 -31.86 -16.82 -16.85
N ASP A 285 -30.62 -17.14 -17.22
CA ASP A 285 -29.39 -16.88 -16.47
C ASP A 285 -28.67 -15.60 -16.93
N ARG A 286 -29.35 -14.71 -17.67
CA ARG A 286 -28.72 -13.50 -18.26
C ARG A 286 -27.95 -12.65 -17.26
N VAL A 287 -28.51 -12.43 -16.06
CA VAL A 287 -27.87 -11.62 -15.01
C VAL A 287 -26.54 -12.25 -14.58
N ASP A 288 -26.49 -13.58 -14.44
CA ASP A 288 -25.28 -14.31 -14.08
C ASP A 288 -24.26 -14.30 -15.22
N GLN A 289 -24.70 -14.41 -16.47
CA GLN A 289 -23.83 -14.27 -17.64
C GLN A 289 -23.24 -12.84 -17.74
N ASN A 290 -24.04 -11.81 -17.48
CA ASN A 290 -23.60 -10.42 -17.46
C ASN A 290 -22.58 -10.19 -16.33
N SER A 291 -22.82 -10.77 -15.15
CA SER A 291 -21.85 -10.75 -14.04
C SER A 291 -20.53 -11.41 -14.42
N ALA A 292 -20.58 -12.62 -15.01
CA ALA A 292 -19.39 -13.32 -15.48
C ALA A 292 -18.63 -12.53 -16.55
N TYR A 293 -19.35 -11.86 -17.45
CA TYR A 293 -18.78 -10.96 -18.46
C TYR A 293 -18.03 -9.77 -17.83
N MET A 294 -18.61 -9.09 -16.83
CA MET A 294 -17.94 -7.99 -16.12
C MET A 294 -16.68 -8.47 -15.38
N VAL A 295 -16.74 -9.65 -14.76
CA VAL A 295 -15.56 -10.28 -14.13
C VAL A 295 -14.50 -10.64 -15.17
N GLY A 296 -14.91 -11.07 -16.37
CA GLY A 296 -14.03 -11.31 -17.51
C GLY A 296 -13.28 -10.03 -17.93
N LEU A 297 -13.99 -8.91 -18.08
CA LEU A 297 -13.39 -7.60 -18.35
C LEU A 297 -12.41 -7.17 -17.26
N ALA A 298 -12.77 -7.33 -15.99
CA ALA A 298 -11.88 -7.03 -14.86
C ALA A 298 -10.62 -7.91 -14.89
N THR A 299 -10.75 -9.19 -15.22
CA THR A 299 -9.63 -10.15 -15.32
C THR A 299 -8.63 -9.75 -16.41
N LEU A 300 -9.10 -9.21 -17.53
CA LEU A 300 -8.23 -8.72 -18.62
C LEU A 300 -7.30 -7.57 -18.21
N PHE A 301 -7.48 -6.95 -17.05
CA PHE A 301 -6.54 -5.96 -16.53
C PHE A 301 -5.16 -6.56 -16.18
N GLN A 302 -5.05 -7.88 -15.97
CA GLN A 302 -3.77 -8.57 -15.77
C GLN A 302 -3.13 -9.06 -17.08
N HIS A 303 -3.76 -8.79 -18.23
CA HIS A 303 -3.31 -9.30 -19.52
C HIS A 303 -1.96 -8.69 -19.94
N GLN A 304 -1.09 -9.47 -20.59
CA GLN A 304 0.25 -9.04 -20.98
C GLN A 304 0.24 -7.90 -22.02
N VAL A 305 -0.69 -7.96 -22.97
CA VAL A 305 -0.88 -6.94 -24.02
C VAL A 305 -1.60 -5.70 -23.47
N GLN A 306 -0.96 -4.54 -23.56
CA GLN A 306 -1.48 -3.26 -23.06
C GLN A 306 -2.77 -2.80 -23.74
N ALA A 307 -2.89 -3.01 -25.06
CA ALA A 307 -4.10 -2.63 -25.81
C ALA A 307 -5.37 -3.34 -25.30
N ILE A 308 -5.23 -4.61 -24.89
CA ILE A 308 -6.32 -5.38 -24.27
C ILE A 308 -6.67 -4.81 -22.90
N ARG A 309 -5.67 -4.54 -22.04
CA ARG A 309 -5.91 -3.94 -20.71
C ARG A 309 -6.68 -2.61 -20.82
N HIS A 310 -6.23 -1.74 -21.73
CA HIS A 310 -6.82 -0.43 -21.92
C HIS A 310 -8.26 -0.53 -22.47
N SER A 311 -8.47 -1.34 -23.51
CA SER A 311 -9.80 -1.52 -24.12
C SER A 311 -10.79 -2.17 -23.14
N ALA A 312 -10.35 -3.14 -22.35
CA ALA A 312 -11.19 -3.78 -21.32
C ALA A 312 -11.55 -2.81 -20.19
N ALA A 313 -10.60 -1.99 -19.73
CA ALA A 313 -10.84 -0.98 -18.69
C ALA A 313 -11.83 0.10 -19.16
N GLU A 314 -11.66 0.64 -20.37
CA GLU A 314 -12.59 1.62 -20.94
C GLU A 314 -14.00 1.04 -21.11
N LEU A 315 -14.10 -0.20 -21.62
CA LEU A 315 -15.38 -0.86 -21.81
C LEU A 315 -16.05 -1.17 -20.47
N LEU A 316 -15.31 -1.61 -19.46
CA LEU A 316 -15.85 -1.84 -18.11
C LEU A 316 -16.42 -0.54 -17.52
N VAL A 317 -15.74 0.60 -17.67
CA VAL A 317 -16.29 1.91 -17.25
C VAL A 317 -17.55 2.25 -18.05
N LYS A 318 -17.52 2.08 -19.38
CA LYS A 318 -18.69 2.33 -20.25
C LYS A 318 -19.89 1.49 -19.82
N MET A 319 -19.70 0.22 -19.50
CA MET A 319 -20.76 -0.68 -19.03
C MET A 319 -21.43 -0.21 -17.72
N HIS A 320 -20.73 0.59 -16.91
CA HIS A 320 -21.25 1.14 -15.66
C HIS A 320 -21.89 2.53 -15.84
N LEU A 321 -22.11 3.01 -17.07
CA LEU A 321 -22.95 4.19 -17.29
C LEU A 321 -24.42 3.84 -17.05
N GLU A 322 -25.18 4.81 -16.54
CA GLU A 322 -26.58 4.66 -16.13
C GLU A 322 -27.47 4.01 -17.20
N GLU A 323 -27.35 4.44 -18.46
CA GLU A 323 -28.12 3.89 -19.59
C GLU A 323 -27.90 2.37 -19.82
N TYR A 324 -26.72 1.86 -19.50
CA TYR A 324 -26.38 0.45 -19.70
C TYR A 324 -26.65 -0.39 -18.46
N ILE A 325 -26.58 0.19 -17.25
CA ILE A 325 -26.95 -0.50 -16.01
C ILE A 325 -28.42 -0.96 -16.08
N LEU A 326 -29.30 -0.13 -16.62
CA LEU A 326 -30.72 -0.45 -16.82
C LEU A 326 -30.94 -1.67 -17.74
N CYS A 327 -29.95 -2.01 -18.58
CA CYS A 327 -30.02 -3.15 -19.50
C CYS A 327 -29.49 -4.47 -18.87
N TRP A 328 -29.00 -4.47 -17.63
CA TRP A 328 -28.34 -5.64 -17.03
C TRP A 328 -29.29 -6.78 -16.69
N GLY A 329 -30.58 -6.49 -16.51
CA GLY A 329 -31.59 -7.43 -16.04
C GLY A 329 -33.00 -6.86 -16.23
N PRO A 330 -34.03 -7.56 -15.73
CA PRO A 330 -35.41 -7.06 -15.74
C PRO A 330 -35.57 -5.73 -14.97
N GLU A 331 -36.51 -4.88 -15.40
CA GLU A 331 -36.72 -3.52 -14.86
C GLU A 331 -37.21 -3.51 -13.39
N ASP A 332 -37.89 -4.57 -12.96
CA ASP A 332 -38.39 -4.75 -11.60
C ASP A 332 -37.29 -5.10 -10.59
N THR A 333 -36.12 -5.54 -11.06
CA THR A 333 -35.01 -6.03 -10.23
C THR A 333 -33.71 -5.24 -10.43
N VAL A 334 -33.81 -3.98 -10.88
CA VAL A 334 -32.68 -3.11 -11.24
C VAL A 334 -31.61 -3.03 -10.15
N LEU A 335 -31.95 -2.78 -8.88
CA LEU A 335 -30.95 -2.70 -7.81
C LEU A 335 -30.32 -4.06 -7.43
N PRO A 336 -31.08 -5.15 -7.24
CA PRO A 336 -30.48 -6.48 -7.11
C PRO A 336 -29.54 -6.83 -8.27
N ASN A 337 -29.92 -6.52 -9.51
CA ASN A 337 -29.10 -6.75 -10.70
C ASN A 337 -27.83 -5.89 -10.68
N PHE A 338 -27.94 -4.62 -10.26
CA PHE A 338 -26.79 -3.73 -10.10
C PHE A 338 -25.71 -4.34 -9.19
N TRP A 339 -26.11 -4.85 -8.02
CA TRP A 339 -25.17 -5.47 -7.08
C TRP A 339 -24.63 -6.81 -7.60
N ARG A 340 -25.47 -7.67 -8.19
CA ARG A 340 -25.07 -8.98 -8.73
C ARG A 340 -24.10 -8.89 -9.91
N VAL A 341 -24.23 -7.86 -10.74
CA VAL A 341 -23.39 -7.69 -11.94
C VAL A 341 -22.13 -6.88 -11.66
N SER A 342 -22.24 -5.77 -10.92
CA SER A 342 -21.09 -4.86 -10.71
C SER A 342 -20.14 -5.33 -9.60
N SER A 343 -20.68 -5.80 -8.48
CA SER A 343 -19.87 -6.08 -7.28
C SER A 343 -18.85 -7.20 -7.47
N PRO A 344 -19.15 -8.31 -8.18
CA PRO A 344 -18.14 -9.36 -8.44
C PRO A 344 -16.94 -8.88 -9.25
N ALA A 345 -17.13 -7.95 -10.19
CA ALA A 345 -16.03 -7.35 -10.95
C ALA A 345 -15.14 -6.47 -10.05
N ILE A 346 -15.75 -5.68 -9.16
CA ILE A 346 -15.03 -4.86 -8.18
C ILE A 346 -14.27 -5.73 -7.18
N PHE A 347 -14.89 -6.80 -6.69
CA PHE A 347 -14.23 -7.80 -5.84
C PHE A 347 -12.99 -8.38 -6.54
N ASN A 348 -13.11 -8.72 -7.84
CA ASN A 348 -11.98 -9.19 -8.63
C ASN A 348 -10.86 -8.13 -8.70
N LEU A 349 -11.17 -6.87 -9.03
CA LEU A 349 -10.17 -5.78 -9.08
C LEU A 349 -9.47 -5.57 -7.73
N ALA A 350 -10.21 -5.58 -6.61
CA ALA A 350 -9.65 -5.45 -5.27
C ALA A 350 -8.66 -6.60 -4.95
N ARG A 351 -9.01 -7.83 -5.33
CA ARG A 351 -8.12 -8.99 -5.19
C ARG A 351 -6.85 -8.83 -6.04
N GLN A 352 -6.97 -8.37 -7.28
CA GLN A 352 -5.80 -8.12 -8.13
C GLN A 352 -4.86 -7.07 -7.55
N MET A 353 -5.38 -6.04 -6.86
CA MET A 353 -4.56 -5.04 -6.18
C MET A 353 -3.71 -5.67 -5.07
N LEU A 354 -4.30 -6.57 -4.29
CA LEU A 354 -3.60 -7.28 -3.21
C LEU A 354 -2.53 -8.25 -3.76
N GLU A 355 -2.78 -8.90 -4.89
CA GLU A 355 -1.84 -9.85 -5.50
C GLU A 355 -0.72 -9.18 -6.31
N SER A 356 -0.93 -7.93 -6.76
CA SER A 356 0.03 -7.20 -7.58
C SER A 356 1.29 -6.80 -6.80
N LYS A 357 2.45 -6.97 -7.44
CA LYS A 357 3.75 -6.46 -6.97
C LYS A 357 4.20 -5.18 -7.67
N SER A 358 3.49 -4.78 -8.73
CA SER A 358 3.85 -3.63 -9.58
C SER A 358 3.08 -2.39 -9.15
N ASN A 359 3.82 -1.32 -8.85
CA ASN A 359 3.26 0.00 -8.52
C ASN A 359 2.41 0.55 -9.68
N ASP A 360 2.84 0.38 -10.93
CA ASP A 360 2.09 0.87 -12.11
C ASP A 360 0.76 0.15 -12.28
N THR A 361 0.74 -1.16 -12.01
CA THR A 361 -0.49 -1.95 -12.04
C THR A 361 -1.45 -1.51 -10.93
N ILE A 362 -0.96 -1.27 -9.72
CA ILE A 362 -1.79 -0.80 -8.59
C ILE A 362 -2.36 0.59 -8.91
N LYS A 363 -1.55 1.52 -9.44
CA LYS A 363 -2.03 2.83 -9.89
C LYS A 363 -3.12 2.72 -10.96
N GLY A 364 -2.92 1.87 -11.97
CA GLY A 364 -3.92 1.63 -13.00
C GLY A 364 -5.24 1.06 -12.45
N LEU A 365 -5.16 0.13 -11.49
CA LEU A 365 -6.33 -0.43 -10.82
C LEU A 365 -7.07 0.62 -10.00
N LEU A 366 -6.36 1.48 -9.27
CA LEU A 366 -6.94 2.59 -8.51
C LEU A 366 -7.65 3.60 -9.44
N ASP A 367 -7.04 3.97 -10.57
CA ASP A 367 -7.68 4.86 -11.56
C ASP A 367 -8.96 4.24 -12.15
N LEU A 368 -8.93 2.95 -12.47
CA LEU A 368 -10.11 2.23 -12.94
C LEU A 368 -11.22 2.20 -11.89
N LEU A 369 -10.90 1.86 -10.63
CA LEU A 369 -11.85 1.86 -9.52
C LEU A 369 -12.45 3.25 -9.30
N MET A 370 -11.65 4.32 -9.33
CA MET A 370 -12.16 5.69 -9.22
C MET A 370 -13.18 6.02 -10.31
N LYS A 371 -12.94 5.60 -11.55
CA LYS A 371 -13.88 5.81 -12.67
C LYS A 371 -15.18 5.03 -12.46
N ILE A 372 -15.08 3.75 -12.05
CA ILE A 372 -16.24 2.89 -11.79
C ILE A 372 -17.06 3.41 -10.60
N PHE A 373 -16.44 3.81 -9.49
CA PHE A 373 -17.17 4.36 -8.35
C PHE A 373 -17.89 5.66 -8.69
N LYS A 374 -17.29 6.51 -9.53
CA LYS A 374 -17.97 7.73 -9.99
C LYS A 374 -19.26 7.40 -10.74
N THR A 375 -19.22 6.46 -11.68
CA THR A 375 -20.42 6.10 -12.46
C THR A 375 -21.45 5.36 -11.61
N ARG A 376 -21.01 4.48 -10.70
CA ARG A 376 -21.88 3.82 -9.70
C ARG A 376 -22.59 4.81 -8.79
N ASN A 377 -21.86 5.78 -8.24
CA ASN A 377 -22.42 6.80 -7.35
C ASN A 377 -23.42 7.69 -8.08
N VAL A 378 -23.20 8.00 -9.36
CA VAL A 378 -24.20 8.70 -10.19
C VAL A 378 -25.47 7.87 -10.31
N PHE A 379 -25.36 6.61 -10.72
CA PHE A 379 -26.51 5.71 -10.86
C PHE A 379 -27.30 5.53 -9.55
N LEU A 380 -26.60 5.22 -8.45
CA LEU A 380 -27.21 5.00 -7.14
C LEU A 380 -27.92 6.26 -6.64
N LYS A 381 -27.35 7.43 -6.88
CA LYS A 381 -27.97 8.71 -6.52
C LYS A 381 -29.24 8.98 -7.33
N SER A 382 -29.24 8.71 -8.63
CA SER A 382 -30.43 8.85 -9.50
C SER A 382 -31.56 7.88 -9.11
N HIS A 383 -31.22 6.71 -8.57
CA HIS A 383 -32.16 5.64 -8.23
C HIS A 383 -32.33 5.44 -6.71
N GLN A 384 -32.01 6.47 -5.91
CA GLN A 384 -31.98 6.36 -4.45
C GLN A 384 -33.35 5.96 -3.87
N SER A 385 -34.45 6.36 -4.50
CA SER A 385 -35.82 6.01 -4.09
C SER A 385 -36.15 4.52 -4.22
N LEU A 386 -35.37 3.74 -4.97
CA LEU A 386 -35.57 2.30 -5.16
C LEU A 386 -34.81 1.46 -4.12
N LEU A 387 -33.94 2.09 -3.31
CA LEU A 387 -33.13 1.40 -2.30
C LEU A 387 -34.03 0.85 -1.19
N THR A 388 -33.94 -0.46 -0.97
CA THR A 388 -34.56 -1.17 0.14
C THR A 388 -33.49 -1.81 1.03
N HIS A 389 -33.86 -2.15 2.27
CA HIS A 389 -32.98 -2.87 3.19
C HIS A 389 -32.47 -4.19 2.58
N GLU A 390 -33.33 -4.94 1.87
CA GLU A 390 -32.93 -6.17 1.18
C GLU A 390 -31.92 -5.91 0.06
N SER A 391 -32.16 -4.90 -0.80
CA SER A 391 -31.24 -4.57 -1.89
C SER A 391 -29.88 -4.05 -1.40
N SER A 392 -29.84 -3.44 -0.21
CA SER A 392 -28.62 -2.90 0.39
C SER A 392 -27.77 -3.98 1.07
N ASN A 393 -28.36 -5.13 1.40
CA ASN A 393 -27.71 -6.22 2.14
C ASN A 393 -27.30 -7.40 1.25
N MET A 394 -27.24 -7.18 -0.06
CA MET A 394 -26.80 -8.16 -1.05
C MET A 394 -25.39 -8.69 -0.74
N ARG A 395 -25.23 -10.02 -0.76
CA ARG A 395 -23.98 -10.70 -0.41
C ARG A 395 -22.80 -10.22 -1.27
N GLU A 396 -23.02 -10.07 -2.57
CA GLU A 396 -22.01 -9.65 -3.54
C GLU A 396 -21.49 -8.24 -3.23
N ARG A 397 -22.38 -7.33 -2.79
CA ARG A 397 -22.02 -5.97 -2.35
C ARG A 397 -21.13 -6.03 -1.12
N LEU A 398 -21.55 -6.76 -0.09
CA LEU A 398 -20.80 -6.85 1.17
C LEU A 398 -19.41 -7.45 0.95
N GLN A 399 -19.31 -8.52 0.15
CA GLN A 399 -18.04 -9.14 -0.20
C GLN A 399 -17.10 -8.19 -0.95
N ALA A 400 -17.63 -7.42 -1.90
CA ALA A 400 -16.86 -6.42 -2.62
C ALA A 400 -16.41 -5.27 -1.70
N SER A 401 -17.30 -4.76 -0.83
CA SER A 401 -16.99 -3.69 0.13
C SER A 401 -15.89 -4.09 1.09
N ILE A 402 -15.98 -5.28 1.70
CA ILE A 402 -14.95 -5.80 2.62
C ILE A 402 -13.61 -5.92 1.88
N SER A 403 -13.61 -6.50 0.68
CA SER A 403 -12.38 -6.71 -0.08
C SER A 403 -11.73 -5.40 -0.55
N LEU A 404 -12.54 -4.40 -0.90
CA LEU A 404 -12.07 -3.05 -1.20
C LEU A 404 -11.44 -2.38 0.01
N GLU A 405 -12.10 -2.45 1.16
CA GLU A 405 -11.56 -1.89 2.41
C GLU A 405 -10.18 -2.49 2.71
N VAL A 406 -10.03 -3.82 2.57
CA VAL A 406 -8.72 -4.50 2.70
C VAL A 406 -7.71 -3.96 1.70
N ALA A 407 -8.04 -3.96 0.40
CA ALA A 407 -7.13 -3.55 -0.66
C ALA A 407 -6.68 -2.09 -0.52
N LEU A 408 -7.59 -1.19 -0.16
CA LEU A 408 -7.33 0.23 0.00
C LEU A 408 -6.49 0.50 1.25
N LEU A 409 -6.82 -0.09 2.39
CA LEU A 409 -6.05 0.05 3.63
C LEU A 409 -4.62 -0.49 3.48
N VAL A 410 -4.44 -1.63 2.80
CA VAL A 410 -3.10 -2.16 2.49
C VAL A 410 -2.35 -1.21 1.55
N SER A 411 -3.02 -0.62 0.55
CA SER A 411 -2.40 0.31 -0.40
C SER A 411 -1.93 1.63 0.24
N LEU A 412 -2.54 2.05 1.36
CA LEU A 412 -2.07 3.21 2.14
C LEU A 412 -0.63 3.03 2.67
N ASN A 413 -0.10 1.82 2.68
CA ASN A 413 1.25 1.51 3.16
C ASN A 413 2.34 1.56 2.08
N SER A 414 1.99 1.87 0.83
CA SER A 414 2.97 1.94 -0.26
C SER A 414 4.10 2.94 0.02
N ALA A 415 5.31 2.65 -0.47
CA ALA A 415 6.40 3.64 -0.50
C ALA A 415 6.13 4.78 -1.50
N ASN A 416 5.25 4.54 -2.48
CA ASN A 416 4.84 5.52 -3.48
C ASN A 416 3.68 6.38 -2.96
N LYS A 417 3.95 7.67 -2.77
CA LYS A 417 2.99 8.66 -2.26
C LYS A 417 1.69 8.69 -3.06
N ASP A 418 1.79 8.60 -4.39
CA ASP A 418 0.63 8.72 -5.28
C ASP A 418 -0.33 7.53 -5.09
N ILE A 419 0.20 6.34 -4.80
CA ILE A 419 -0.62 5.16 -4.49
C ILE A 419 -1.42 5.41 -3.21
N CYS A 420 -0.78 5.97 -2.18
CA CYS A 420 -1.48 6.33 -0.93
C CYS A 420 -2.56 7.41 -1.18
N ASP A 421 -2.26 8.40 -2.03
CA ASP A 421 -3.22 9.46 -2.38
C ASP A 421 -4.42 8.91 -3.16
N ASP A 422 -4.18 8.08 -4.16
CA ASP A 422 -5.24 7.49 -4.98
C ASP A 422 -6.07 6.49 -4.17
N ALA A 423 -5.45 5.72 -3.26
CA ALA A 423 -6.17 4.89 -2.30
C ALA A 423 -7.08 5.72 -1.38
N THR A 424 -6.59 6.87 -0.89
CA THR A 424 -7.37 7.81 -0.07
C THR A 424 -8.56 8.40 -0.84
N LYS A 425 -8.39 8.74 -2.12
CA LYS A 425 -9.50 9.19 -2.99
C LYS A 425 -10.53 8.08 -3.24
N CYS A 426 -10.08 6.84 -3.44
CA CYS A 426 -10.97 5.69 -3.57
C CYS A 426 -11.78 5.46 -2.29
N ILE A 427 -11.16 5.59 -1.11
CA ILE A 427 -11.86 5.56 0.18
C ILE A 427 -12.97 6.62 0.21
N GLY A 428 -12.68 7.87 -0.16
CA GLY A 428 -13.70 8.93 -0.21
C GLY A 428 -14.85 8.65 -1.19
N LEU A 429 -14.57 8.01 -2.34
CA LEU A 429 -15.63 7.60 -3.27
C LEU A 429 -16.49 6.45 -2.71
N LEU A 430 -15.88 5.55 -1.93
CA LEU A 430 -16.59 4.47 -1.23
C LEU A 430 -17.43 5.03 -0.07
N CYS A 431 -16.95 6.05 0.65
CA CYS A 431 -17.73 6.78 1.66
C CYS A 431 -18.97 7.44 1.04
N LYS A 432 -18.83 8.04 -0.15
CA LYS A 432 -19.97 8.59 -0.90
C LYS A 432 -20.98 7.51 -1.28
N GLU A 433 -20.51 6.35 -1.73
CA GLU A 433 -21.39 5.20 -2.03
C GLU A 433 -22.13 4.75 -0.77
N ALA A 434 -21.42 4.59 0.35
CA ALA A 434 -22.00 4.22 1.63
C ALA A 434 -23.06 5.22 2.09
N THR A 435 -22.81 6.53 1.96
CA THR A 435 -23.77 7.59 2.32
C THR A 435 -25.05 7.54 1.48
N ILE A 436 -24.95 7.21 0.18
CA ILE A 436 -26.13 7.10 -0.69
C ILE A 436 -26.98 5.89 -0.32
N VAL A 437 -26.32 4.79 0.07
CA VAL A 437 -26.96 3.51 0.41
C VAL A 437 -27.42 3.46 1.87
N ASP A 438 -27.03 4.40 2.72
CA ASP A 438 -27.32 4.37 4.15
C ASP A 438 -28.82 4.54 4.41
N LEU A 439 -29.51 3.43 4.67
CA LEU A 439 -30.95 3.39 4.96
C LEU A 439 -31.25 3.28 6.47
N ASP A 440 -30.27 2.87 7.29
CA ASP A 440 -30.47 2.61 8.72
C ASP A 440 -29.32 3.17 9.56
N GLU A 441 -29.56 4.25 10.30
CA GLU A 441 -28.64 4.70 11.36
C GLU A 441 -28.47 3.57 12.41
N GLY A 442 -27.38 2.80 12.30
CA GLY A 442 -26.97 1.82 13.32
C GLY A 442 -27.34 0.34 13.10
N GLY A 443 -27.71 -0.08 11.88
CA GLY A 443 -28.00 -1.49 11.57
C GLY A 443 -26.78 -2.44 11.54
N GLU A 444 -27.01 -3.76 11.61
CA GLU A 444 -25.96 -4.80 11.57
C GLU A 444 -25.05 -4.69 10.33
N VAL A 445 -25.58 -4.25 9.18
CA VAL A 445 -24.81 -4.09 7.94
C VAL A 445 -23.84 -2.91 8.00
N ASN A 446 -24.18 -1.84 8.71
CA ASN A 446 -23.27 -0.72 8.90
C ASN A 446 -22.06 -1.15 9.72
N SER A 447 -22.23 -2.08 10.67
CA SER A 447 -21.14 -2.60 11.52
C SER A 447 -20.09 -3.45 10.79
N ILE A 448 -20.39 -3.95 9.58
CA ILE A 448 -19.48 -4.82 8.81
C ILE A 448 -18.86 -4.14 7.58
N THR A 449 -19.19 -2.87 7.32
CA THR A 449 -18.67 -2.10 6.18
C THR A 449 -18.03 -0.79 6.66
N ILE A 450 -17.43 -0.05 5.73
CA ILE A 450 -16.80 1.25 6.02
C ILE A 450 -17.75 2.26 6.68
N ALA A 451 -19.07 2.05 6.56
CA ALA A 451 -20.11 2.88 7.14
C ALA A 451 -20.00 3.05 8.67
N CYS A 452 -19.54 2.03 9.41
CA CYS A 452 -19.41 2.14 10.88
C CYS A 452 -18.40 3.22 11.35
N ASN A 453 -17.47 3.62 10.47
CA ASN A 453 -16.47 4.64 10.75
C ASN A 453 -16.49 5.75 9.68
N LEU A 454 -17.66 6.00 9.08
CA LEU A 454 -17.80 6.84 7.89
C LEU A 454 -17.18 8.24 8.05
N SER A 455 -17.42 8.91 9.18
CA SER A 455 -16.88 10.25 9.46
C SER A 455 -15.35 10.29 9.45
N ILE A 456 -14.71 9.28 10.03
CA ILE A 456 -13.25 9.18 10.11
C ILE A 456 -12.66 8.95 8.73
N TYR A 457 -13.26 8.07 7.92
CA TYR A 457 -12.81 7.83 6.55
C TYR A 457 -13.08 9.02 5.62
N ASP A 458 -14.17 9.75 5.82
CA ASP A 458 -14.46 10.97 5.04
C ASP A 458 -13.44 12.07 5.35
N GLU A 459 -13.13 12.32 6.62
CA GLU A 459 -12.07 13.26 7.04
C GLU A 459 -10.67 12.86 6.53
N LEU A 460 -10.36 11.56 6.53
CA LEU A 460 -9.14 11.04 5.92
C LEU A 460 -9.07 11.39 4.42
N SER A 461 -10.22 11.36 3.72
CA SER A 461 -10.30 11.52 2.27
C SER A 461 -10.38 12.97 1.75
N THR A 462 -10.78 13.92 2.60
CA THR A 462 -11.18 15.28 2.19
C THR A 462 -10.05 16.29 2.09
N GLU A 463 -9.03 16.27 2.96
CA GLU A 463 -7.98 17.31 2.89
C GLU A 463 -6.94 17.07 1.77
N ASP A 464 -6.67 18.12 0.99
CA ASP A 464 -5.83 18.09 -0.21
C ASP A 464 -4.36 17.76 0.11
N SER A 465 -3.94 16.53 -0.22
CA SER A 465 -2.61 16.01 0.08
C SER A 465 -1.52 16.47 -0.90
N ARG A 466 -1.83 17.39 -1.82
CA ARG A 466 -0.93 17.85 -2.90
C ARG A 466 0.39 18.46 -2.39
N PHE A 467 0.39 19.10 -1.23
CA PHE A 467 1.56 19.78 -0.66
C PHE A 467 2.16 19.08 0.56
N ILE A 468 1.68 17.89 0.91
CA ILE A 468 2.13 17.15 2.10
C ILE A 468 3.25 16.19 1.71
N GLY A 469 4.42 16.27 2.37
CA GLY A 469 5.51 15.30 2.15
C GLY A 469 5.17 13.88 2.63
N ARG A 470 5.82 12.84 2.08
CA ARG A 470 5.57 11.41 2.38
C ARG A 470 5.41 11.09 3.88
N LYS A 471 6.33 11.60 4.71
CA LYS A 471 6.31 11.38 6.17
C LYS A 471 5.10 12.00 6.85
N ALA A 472 4.70 13.21 6.44
CA ALA A 472 3.54 13.90 7.01
C ALA A 472 2.22 13.25 6.60
N GLN A 473 2.13 12.77 5.35
CA GLN A 473 0.98 12.00 4.85
C GLN A 473 0.79 10.72 5.68
N GLN A 474 1.87 9.97 5.93
CA GLN A 474 1.80 8.74 6.73
C GLN A 474 1.44 9.01 8.21
N LYS A 475 1.94 10.10 8.81
CA LYS A 475 1.52 10.51 10.15
C LYS A 475 0.02 10.83 10.21
N ARG A 476 -0.51 11.51 9.19
CA ARG A 476 -1.95 11.81 9.07
C ARG A 476 -2.78 10.54 8.96
N ILE A 477 -2.41 9.62 8.06
CA ILE A 477 -3.09 8.32 7.91
C ILE A 477 -3.15 7.59 9.27
N ARG A 478 -2.02 7.46 9.97
CA ARG A 478 -1.95 6.79 11.28
C ARG A 478 -2.81 7.47 12.35
N ARG A 479 -2.92 8.81 12.33
CA ARG A 479 -3.80 9.55 13.24
C ARG A 479 -5.25 9.10 13.08
N TYR A 480 -5.77 9.08 11.85
CA TYR A 480 -7.15 8.66 11.60
C TYR A 480 -7.38 7.17 11.89
N LEU A 481 -6.43 6.29 11.58
CA LEU A 481 -6.55 4.87 11.90
C LEU A 481 -6.65 4.61 13.42
N ARG A 482 -5.98 5.41 14.25
CA ARG A 482 -6.11 5.32 15.72
C ARG A 482 -7.48 5.77 16.24
N MET A 483 -8.21 6.57 15.46
CA MET A 483 -9.53 7.08 15.83
C MET A 483 -10.66 6.10 15.49
N LEU A 484 -10.38 5.00 14.79
CA LEU A 484 -11.38 3.97 14.49
C LEU A 484 -11.84 3.28 15.80
N HIS A 485 -13.11 3.40 16.14
CA HIS A 485 -13.67 2.87 17.39
C HIS A 485 -14.27 1.48 17.23
N GLN A 486 -14.74 1.14 16.02
CA GLN A 486 -15.32 -0.16 15.69
C GLN A 486 -14.47 -0.83 14.61
N HIS A 487 -14.24 -2.14 14.70
CA HIS A 487 -13.58 -2.87 13.62
C HIS A 487 -14.61 -3.49 12.68
N THR A 488 -14.32 -3.42 11.39
CA THR A 488 -14.99 -4.22 10.37
C THR A 488 -14.20 -5.52 10.11
N PRO A 489 -14.81 -6.52 9.44
CA PRO A 489 -14.06 -7.64 8.87
C PRO A 489 -12.93 -7.18 7.92
N GLY A 490 -13.12 -6.06 7.22
CA GLY A 490 -12.12 -5.46 6.35
C GLY A 490 -10.91 -4.91 7.12
N ASN A 491 -11.12 -4.26 8.27
CA ASN A 491 -10.03 -3.78 9.12
C ASN A 491 -9.17 -4.94 9.64
N MET A 492 -9.81 -6.01 10.11
CA MET A 492 -9.11 -7.21 10.58
C MET A 492 -8.29 -7.85 9.46
N ALA A 493 -8.90 -8.15 8.31
CA ALA A 493 -8.20 -8.77 7.19
C ALA A 493 -7.07 -7.88 6.64
N ALA A 494 -7.24 -6.55 6.65
CA ALA A 494 -6.17 -5.62 6.29
C ALA A 494 -5.00 -5.68 7.28
N TRP A 495 -5.28 -5.75 8.58
CA TRP A 495 -4.26 -5.89 9.61
C TRP A 495 -3.48 -7.20 9.46
N GLU A 496 -4.18 -8.33 9.21
CA GLU A 496 -3.53 -9.64 9.02
C GLU A 496 -2.63 -9.68 7.78
N GLU A 497 -3.11 -9.19 6.65
CA GLU A 497 -2.32 -9.14 5.41
C GLU A 497 -1.15 -8.16 5.55
N ALA A 498 -1.34 -7.02 6.21
CA ALA A 498 -0.25 -6.10 6.55
C ALA A 498 0.79 -6.77 7.47
N TRP A 499 0.37 -7.54 8.47
CA TRP A 499 1.29 -8.22 9.40
C TRP A 499 2.11 -9.31 8.69
N LYS A 500 1.47 -10.05 7.78
CA LYS A 500 2.14 -11.03 6.91
C LYS A 500 3.21 -10.36 6.02
N ARG A 501 2.88 -9.25 5.35
CA ARG A 501 3.84 -8.49 4.52
C ARG A 501 4.96 -7.89 5.36
N TRP A 502 4.62 -7.34 6.51
CA TRP A 502 5.56 -6.76 7.46
C TRP A 502 6.59 -7.79 7.93
N LYS A 503 6.18 -9.01 8.29
CA LYS A 503 7.12 -10.10 8.63
C LYS A 503 8.08 -10.45 7.49
N GLN A 504 7.57 -10.53 6.26
CA GLN A 504 8.40 -10.79 5.08
C GLN A 504 9.41 -9.65 4.84
N LEU A 505 8.96 -8.40 4.99
CA LEU A 505 9.82 -7.23 4.89
C LEU A 505 10.86 -7.18 6.00
N THR A 506 10.52 -7.49 7.26
CA THR A 506 11.48 -7.55 8.37
C THR A 506 12.64 -8.51 8.08
N VAL A 507 12.33 -9.70 7.55
CA VAL A 507 13.36 -10.67 7.13
C VAL A 507 14.21 -10.12 5.99
N LEU A 508 13.58 -9.48 4.99
CA LEU A 508 14.29 -8.86 3.88
C LEU A 508 15.21 -7.72 4.34
N MET A 509 14.75 -6.86 5.24
CA MET A 509 15.50 -5.70 5.73
C MET A 509 16.76 -6.12 6.49
N ASN A 510 16.69 -7.19 7.27
CA ASN A 510 17.87 -7.75 7.93
C ASN A 510 18.88 -8.29 6.91
N ARG A 511 18.42 -9.09 5.93
CA ARG A 511 19.29 -9.64 4.88
C ARG A 511 19.99 -8.56 4.04
N LEU A 512 19.26 -7.52 3.66
CA LEU A 512 19.84 -6.42 2.89
C LEU A 512 20.87 -5.65 3.74
N SER A 513 20.57 -5.40 5.02
CA SER A 513 21.52 -4.77 5.93
C SER A 513 22.84 -5.55 6.03
N ASP A 514 22.77 -6.88 6.15
CA ASP A 514 23.95 -7.73 6.21
C ASP A 514 24.78 -7.65 4.92
N SER A 515 24.13 -7.61 3.76
CA SER A 515 24.82 -7.46 2.46
C SER A 515 25.54 -6.13 2.30
N PHE A 516 25.00 -5.02 2.83
CA PHE A 516 25.69 -3.72 2.81
C PHE A 516 26.92 -3.72 3.72
N VAL A 517 26.83 -4.38 4.89
CA VAL A 517 27.99 -4.52 5.79
C VAL A 517 29.09 -5.38 5.16
N GLU A 518 28.73 -6.43 4.43
CA GLU A 518 29.68 -7.24 3.67
C GLU A 518 30.33 -6.46 2.52
N GLU A 519 29.55 -5.72 1.70
CA GLU A 519 30.10 -4.89 0.61
C GLU A 519 31.04 -3.77 1.13
N ASP A 520 30.66 -3.05 2.19
CA ASP A 520 31.50 -2.03 2.84
C ASP A 520 32.81 -2.65 3.38
N SER A 521 32.75 -3.87 3.93
CA SER A 521 33.93 -4.56 4.43
C SER A 521 34.89 -5.02 3.31
N ILE A 522 34.36 -5.35 2.12
CA ILE A 522 35.14 -5.74 0.94
C ILE A 522 35.76 -4.50 0.26
N GLU A 523 35.05 -3.37 0.18
CA GLU A 523 35.63 -2.11 -0.29
C GLU A 523 36.74 -1.62 0.64
N LEU A 524 36.57 -1.74 1.96
CA LEU A 524 37.63 -1.37 2.92
C LEU A 524 38.87 -2.27 2.81
N CYS A 525 38.68 -3.58 2.57
CA CYS A 525 39.80 -4.53 2.35
C CYS A 525 40.57 -4.28 1.05
N THR A 526 39.92 -3.76 0.00
CA THR A 526 40.60 -3.49 -1.28
C THR A 526 41.42 -2.19 -1.26
N THR A 527 41.16 -1.27 -0.32
CA THR A 527 42.01 -0.07 -0.09
C THR A 527 43.20 -0.30 0.84
N ILE A 528 43.30 -1.44 1.53
CA ILE A 528 44.41 -1.75 2.45
C ILE A 528 45.27 -2.88 1.86
N SER A 529 45.91 -2.60 0.73
CA SER A 529 47.07 -3.38 0.27
C SER A 529 48.13 -2.45 -0.31
N ASN A 530 48.66 -1.58 0.54
CA ASN A 530 50.02 -1.05 0.44
C ASN A 530 50.38 -0.28 1.72
N GLY A 531 51.22 -0.87 2.57
CA GLY A 531 51.85 -0.18 3.70
C GLY A 531 52.03 -1.03 4.95
N ASN A 532 53.27 -1.46 5.19
CA ASN A 532 53.71 -2.19 6.38
C ASN A 532 53.74 -1.35 7.67
N ASN A 533 53.62 -2.08 8.79
CA ASN A 533 54.09 -1.84 10.16
C ASN A 533 53.22 -1.11 11.22
N SER A 534 52.78 -1.95 12.17
CA SER A 534 52.94 -1.85 13.63
C SER A 534 51.88 -1.17 14.52
N SER A 535 51.54 -1.94 15.57
CA SER A 535 50.92 -1.60 16.86
C SER A 535 49.41 -1.36 16.90
N GLY A 536 48.75 -2.14 17.77
CA GLY A 536 47.30 -2.21 17.89
C GLY A 536 46.69 -1.12 18.76
N SER A 537 45.43 -0.82 18.45
CA SER A 537 44.44 -0.29 19.39
C SER A 537 43.05 -0.45 18.77
N THR A 538 42.19 -1.13 19.52
CA THR A 538 40.76 -1.29 19.29
C THR A 538 40.10 0.10 19.36
N THR A 539 39.55 0.58 18.24
CA THR A 539 38.77 1.82 18.19
C THR A 539 37.29 1.49 18.02
N THR A 540 36.52 1.97 18.98
CA THR A 540 35.07 1.97 19.05
C THR A 540 34.50 3.07 18.15
N LEU A 541 33.71 2.69 17.15
CA LEU A 541 32.97 3.63 16.30
C LEU A 541 31.83 4.28 17.10
N SER A 542 31.98 5.58 17.35
CA SER A 542 30.92 6.47 17.81
C SER A 542 30.23 7.05 16.58
N SER A 543 29.00 6.62 16.32
CA SER A 543 28.17 7.10 15.22
C SER A 543 27.44 8.39 15.64
N THR A 544 27.99 9.53 15.21
CA THR A 544 27.27 10.79 15.11
C THR A 544 26.48 10.83 13.79
N ASN A 545 25.17 11.02 13.92
CA ASN A 545 24.25 11.25 12.81
C ASN A 545 24.75 12.42 11.95
N THR A 546 25.02 12.16 10.67
CA THR A 546 25.21 13.23 9.68
C THR A 546 24.03 13.19 8.72
N SER A 547 23.16 14.18 8.83
CA SER A 547 22.09 14.45 7.88
C SER A 547 22.70 14.85 6.52
N ILE A 548 22.55 14.00 5.51
CA ILE A 548 22.91 14.35 4.13
C ILE A 548 21.83 15.28 3.59
N VAL A 549 22.11 16.58 3.61
CA VAL A 549 21.38 17.60 2.85
C VAL A 549 22.06 17.73 1.50
N SER A 550 21.46 17.21 0.43
CA SER A 550 21.94 17.35 -0.93
C SER A 550 21.50 18.70 -1.52
N ASN A 551 22.36 19.71 -1.38
CA ASN A 551 22.22 20.98 -2.10
C ASN A 551 23.02 20.91 -3.41
N SER A 552 22.34 20.90 -4.55
CA SER A 552 22.97 20.90 -5.87
C SER A 552 23.21 22.33 -6.37
N LYS A 553 24.49 22.76 -6.39
CA LYS A 553 24.92 23.89 -7.22
C LYS A 553 25.81 23.38 -8.35
N LYS A 554 25.33 23.60 -9.58
CA LYS A 554 26.04 23.37 -10.83
C LYS A 554 27.19 24.36 -10.96
N THR A 555 28.41 23.85 -11.17
CA THR A 555 29.50 24.58 -11.84
C THR A 555 30.19 23.65 -12.82
N THR A 556 30.52 24.23 -13.98
CA THR A 556 30.85 23.61 -15.26
C THR A 556 32.35 23.38 -15.49
N ALA A 557 32.64 22.29 -16.22
CA ALA A 557 33.80 22.02 -17.11
C ALA A 557 35.11 21.42 -16.51
N PRO A 558 35.96 20.75 -17.32
CA PRO A 558 35.64 19.71 -18.32
C PRO A 558 36.50 18.43 -18.23
N THR A 559 35.88 17.31 -18.63
CA THR A 559 36.40 16.08 -19.28
C THR A 559 37.86 15.64 -19.12
N ARG A 560 38.04 14.47 -18.49
CA ARG A 560 38.95 13.41 -18.98
C ARG A 560 38.24 12.06 -18.97
N ASN A 561 38.30 11.40 -20.13
CA ASN A 561 37.71 10.10 -20.42
C ASN A 561 38.46 8.98 -19.68
N ASP A 562 37.78 8.28 -18.78
CA ASP A 562 38.12 6.89 -18.42
C ASP A 562 36.87 6.03 -18.59
N LYS A 563 36.77 5.41 -19.77
CA LYS A 563 35.78 4.37 -20.08
C LYS A 563 36.33 3.04 -19.57
N ASN A 564 36.02 2.65 -18.33
CA ASN A 564 35.94 1.23 -17.88
C ASN A 564 35.48 1.04 -16.41
N ARG A 565 34.51 1.83 -15.92
CA ARG A 565 33.69 1.47 -14.73
C ARG A 565 32.23 1.96 -14.89
N PRO A 566 31.30 1.15 -15.45
CA PRO A 566 29.87 1.48 -15.34
C PRO A 566 29.01 0.42 -14.63
N SER A 567 29.42 -0.85 -14.54
CA SER A 567 28.49 -1.92 -14.13
C SER A 567 28.32 -2.07 -12.61
N THR A 568 29.35 -1.85 -11.81
CA THR A 568 29.28 -2.03 -10.34
C THR A 568 28.57 -0.86 -9.64
N ILE A 569 28.85 0.38 -10.07
CA ILE A 569 28.25 1.59 -9.49
C ILE A 569 26.73 1.66 -9.77
N ILE A 570 26.30 1.25 -10.97
CA ILE A 570 24.86 1.21 -11.31
C ILE A 570 24.13 0.16 -10.48
N LYS A 571 24.74 -1.01 -10.21
CA LYS A 571 24.15 -2.05 -9.36
C LYS A 571 24.09 -1.63 -7.89
N ALA A 572 25.14 -0.99 -7.37
CA ALA A 572 25.14 -0.45 -6.01
C ALA A 572 24.05 0.61 -5.82
N GLN A 573 23.92 1.55 -6.76
CA GLN A 573 22.86 2.57 -6.70
C GLN A 573 21.45 1.96 -6.78
N GLN A 574 21.23 0.96 -7.65
CA GLN A 574 19.96 0.24 -7.74
C GLN A 574 19.62 -0.52 -6.44
N ASN A 575 20.61 -1.12 -5.79
CA ASN A 575 20.42 -1.81 -4.50
C ASN A 575 20.05 -0.83 -3.38
N VAL A 576 20.66 0.37 -3.36
CA VAL A 576 20.33 1.43 -2.40
C VAL A 576 18.90 1.94 -2.61
N ASP A 577 18.51 2.23 -3.86
CA ASP A 577 17.15 2.71 -4.17
C ASP A 577 16.08 1.66 -3.79
N ILE A 578 16.35 0.36 -4.04
CA ILE A 578 15.47 -0.74 -3.62
C ILE A 578 15.39 -0.83 -2.09
N TYR A 579 16.51 -0.70 -1.39
CA TYR A 579 16.54 -0.70 0.07
C TYR A 579 15.72 0.46 0.64
N GLU A 580 15.88 1.68 0.12
CA GLU A 580 15.13 2.85 0.59
C GLU A 580 13.62 2.66 0.42
N ASP A 581 13.16 2.20 -0.73
CA ASP A 581 11.75 1.95 -0.98
C ASP A 581 11.19 0.86 -0.04
N LYS A 582 11.93 -0.24 0.16
CA LYS A 582 11.53 -1.30 1.09
C LYS A 582 11.58 -0.88 2.55
N ALA A 583 12.53 -0.04 2.92
CA ALA A 583 12.65 0.54 4.25
C ALA A 583 11.48 1.47 4.56
N VAL A 584 11.05 2.29 3.59
CA VAL A 584 9.86 3.15 3.70
C VAL A 584 8.59 2.29 3.82
N GLU A 585 8.42 1.31 2.94
CA GLU A 585 7.27 0.39 2.96
C GLU A 585 7.18 -0.36 4.30
N TRP A 586 8.30 -0.90 4.80
CA TRP A 586 8.37 -1.54 6.12
C TRP A 586 7.96 -0.60 7.25
N LYS A 587 8.46 0.65 7.25
CA LYS A 587 8.10 1.65 8.25
C LYS A 587 6.62 2.03 8.18
N ASN A 588 6.04 2.07 6.98
CA ASN A 588 4.62 2.32 6.78
C ASN A 588 3.77 1.21 7.40
N PHE A 589 4.04 -0.05 7.04
CA PHE A 589 3.35 -1.20 7.63
C PHE A 589 3.51 -1.28 9.16
N THR A 590 4.71 -1.02 9.70
CA THR A 590 4.95 -1.04 11.15
C THR A 590 4.01 -0.07 11.88
N GLY A 591 3.90 1.16 11.37
CA GLY A 591 3.01 2.16 11.96
C GLY A 591 1.53 1.94 11.70
N PHE A 592 1.16 1.39 10.54
CA PHE A 592 -0.21 0.98 10.25
C PHE A 592 -0.70 -0.10 11.22
N LEU A 593 0.11 -1.13 11.46
CA LEU A 593 -0.21 -2.20 12.42
C LEU A 593 -0.38 -1.65 13.84
N ALA A 594 0.52 -0.74 14.25
CA ALA A 594 0.49 -0.10 15.56
C ALA A 594 -0.72 0.84 15.74
N ALA A 595 -1.11 1.55 14.68
CA ALA A 595 -2.23 2.49 14.71
C ALA A 595 -3.59 1.76 14.66
N LEU A 596 -3.76 0.81 13.73
CA LEU A 596 -5.02 0.10 13.49
C LEU A 596 -5.31 -0.97 14.54
N GLY A 597 -4.28 -1.61 15.12
CA GLY A 597 -4.46 -2.77 16.01
C GLY A 597 -5.33 -2.52 17.24
N GLY A 598 -5.56 -1.27 17.64
CA GLY A 598 -6.46 -0.95 18.76
C GLY A 598 -7.93 -1.25 18.46
N CYS A 599 -8.43 -0.89 17.28
CA CYS A 599 -9.85 -1.08 16.94
C CYS A 599 -10.21 -2.58 16.84
N CYS A 600 -9.24 -3.40 16.44
CA CYS A 600 -9.30 -4.85 16.34
C CYS A 600 -9.57 -5.57 17.68
N LEU A 601 -9.39 -4.89 18.83
CA LEU A 601 -9.66 -5.45 20.16
C LEU A 601 -11.00 -5.01 20.76
N VAL A 602 -11.67 -4.02 20.15
CA VAL A 602 -12.92 -3.49 20.68
C VAL A 602 -14.02 -4.52 20.43
N LYS A 603 -14.64 -5.00 21.52
CA LYS A 603 -15.82 -5.88 21.43
C LYS A 603 -16.98 -5.07 20.87
N ILE A 604 -17.73 -5.67 19.93
CA ILE A 604 -19.00 -5.11 19.45
C ILE A 604 -19.97 -5.09 20.64
N ASN A 605 -20.11 -3.93 21.28
CA ASN A 605 -21.17 -3.71 22.27
C ASN A 605 -22.50 -3.59 21.50
N GLY A 606 -23.12 -4.74 21.22
CA GLY A 606 -24.38 -4.82 20.48
C GLY A 606 -25.08 -6.19 20.50
N MET A 607 -24.39 -7.28 20.84
CA MET A 607 -25.04 -8.59 21.02
C MET A 607 -25.58 -8.72 22.45
N GLY A 608 -26.77 -8.13 22.67
CA GLY A 608 -27.63 -8.43 23.80
C GLY A 608 -27.97 -9.92 23.86
N GLY A 609 -28.10 -10.45 25.07
CA GLY A 609 -28.19 -11.87 25.39
C GLY A 609 -29.22 -12.65 24.57
N GLY A 610 -28.76 -13.77 24.01
CA GLY A 610 -29.58 -14.72 23.26
C GLY A 610 -28.77 -15.93 22.83
N ASP A 611 -28.80 -16.97 23.66
CA ASP A 611 -28.47 -18.37 23.38
C ASP A 611 -27.00 -18.70 23.00
N ASP A 612 -26.27 -19.11 24.03
CA ASP A 612 -24.83 -19.33 24.12
C ASP A 612 -24.35 -20.63 23.45
N ASN A 613 -24.92 -21.05 22.30
CA ASN A 613 -24.66 -22.40 21.80
C ASN A 613 -24.46 -22.63 20.30
N ARG A 614 -24.34 -21.60 19.46
CA ARG A 614 -23.93 -21.82 18.05
C ARG A 614 -22.96 -20.76 17.53
N ARG A 615 -21.68 -21.16 17.47
CA ARG A 615 -20.49 -20.53 16.85
C ARG A 615 -19.66 -19.60 17.75
N VAL A 616 -18.97 -20.18 18.74
CA VAL A 616 -17.86 -19.50 19.43
C VAL A 616 -16.59 -20.35 19.32
N SER A 617 -15.78 -20.07 18.30
CA SER A 617 -14.36 -20.43 18.27
C SER A 617 -13.45 -19.29 17.82
N ALA A 618 -14.00 -18.12 17.48
CA ALA A 618 -13.24 -16.98 16.91
C ALA A 618 -12.91 -15.84 17.90
N SER A 619 -13.44 -15.85 19.13
CA SER A 619 -13.32 -14.72 20.06
C SER A 619 -11.94 -14.55 20.72
N HIS A 620 -10.99 -15.46 20.50
CA HIS A 620 -9.63 -15.41 21.05
C HIS A 620 -8.51 -15.21 20.02
N GLU A 621 -8.82 -15.11 18.73
CA GLU A 621 -7.81 -15.05 17.66
C GLU A 621 -7.17 -13.65 17.50
N PRO A 622 -7.93 -12.53 17.46
CA PRO A 622 -7.36 -11.19 17.27
C PRO A 622 -6.40 -10.78 18.39
N LEU A 623 -6.78 -11.03 19.65
CA LEU A 623 -5.97 -10.67 20.82
C LEU A 623 -4.65 -11.43 20.86
N LYS A 624 -4.64 -12.72 20.47
CA LYS A 624 -3.40 -13.51 20.38
C LYS A 624 -2.49 -13.01 19.27
N MET A 625 -3.05 -12.61 18.13
CA MET A 625 -2.27 -12.07 17.02
C MET A 625 -1.63 -10.73 17.38
N ILE A 626 -2.38 -9.84 18.00
CA ILE A 626 -1.90 -8.53 18.45
C ILE A 626 -0.88 -8.66 19.57
N ASP A 627 -1.11 -9.55 20.54
CA ASP A 627 -0.13 -9.84 21.59
C ASP A 627 1.17 -10.38 20.99
N ARG A 628 1.09 -11.30 20.02
CA ARG A 628 2.27 -11.81 19.30
C ARG A 628 2.97 -10.71 18.51
N PHE A 629 2.24 -9.81 17.85
CA PHE A 629 2.82 -8.64 17.19
C PHE A 629 3.56 -7.75 18.18
N LEU A 630 2.99 -7.44 19.34
CA LEU A 630 3.65 -6.61 20.36
C LEU A 630 4.84 -7.30 21.04
N SER A 631 4.78 -8.63 21.20
CA SER A 631 5.94 -9.43 21.59
C SER A 631 7.05 -9.31 20.54
N ASP A 632 6.75 -9.53 19.26
CA ASP A 632 7.71 -9.38 18.16
C ASP A 632 8.31 -7.95 18.17
N MET A 633 7.47 -6.91 18.34
CA MET A 633 7.90 -5.49 18.46
C MET A 633 8.86 -5.29 19.63
N THR A 634 8.56 -5.88 20.78
CA THR A 634 9.40 -5.79 21.98
C THR A 634 10.75 -6.47 21.76
N ASP A 635 10.77 -7.64 21.14
CA ASP A 635 12.00 -8.37 20.84
C ASP A 635 12.89 -7.62 19.82
N MET A 636 12.31 -6.90 18.86
CA MET A 636 13.10 -6.10 17.91
C MET A 636 13.67 -4.79 18.50
N LEU A 637 13.31 -4.39 19.72
CA LEU A 637 13.99 -3.28 20.41
C LEU A 637 15.48 -3.58 20.66
N ILE A 638 15.88 -4.84 20.59
CA ILE A 638 17.29 -5.26 20.68
C ILE A 638 17.85 -5.76 19.34
N SER A 639 17.20 -5.47 18.21
CA SER A 639 17.70 -5.84 16.89
C SER A 639 19.05 -5.19 16.61
N ASP A 640 19.99 -5.93 16.02
CA ASP A 640 21.29 -5.39 15.58
C ASP A 640 21.13 -4.37 14.45
N ASN A 641 20.08 -4.50 13.64
CA ASN A 641 19.72 -3.54 12.61
C ASN A 641 19.19 -2.25 13.23
N VAL A 642 20.01 -1.19 13.18
CA VAL A 642 19.73 0.14 13.76
C VAL A 642 18.44 0.74 13.18
N TYR A 643 18.21 0.58 11.87
CA TYR A 643 17.02 1.13 11.22
C TYR A 643 15.73 0.50 11.76
N ILE A 644 15.74 -0.83 11.91
CA ILE A 644 14.62 -1.57 12.52
C ILE A 644 14.45 -1.11 13.96
N ARG A 645 15.50 -1.18 14.78
CA ARG A 645 15.44 -0.86 16.21
C ARG A 645 14.89 0.55 16.47
N GLU A 646 15.41 1.55 15.78
CA GLU A 646 14.94 2.94 15.92
C GLU A 646 13.51 3.10 15.36
N GLY A 647 13.18 2.44 14.25
CA GLY A 647 11.83 2.43 13.68
C GLY A 647 10.78 1.83 14.61
N ILE A 648 11.12 0.75 15.31
CA ILE A 648 10.27 0.10 16.32
C ILE A 648 10.08 1.02 17.52
N LYS A 649 11.18 1.55 18.09
CA LYS A 649 11.14 2.49 19.21
C LYS A 649 10.29 3.72 18.89
N ASP A 650 10.50 4.32 17.72
CA ASP A 650 9.70 5.47 17.26
C ASP A 650 8.22 5.11 17.10
N THR A 651 7.91 3.93 16.59
CA THR A 651 6.51 3.49 16.34
C THR A 651 5.78 3.20 17.67
N LEU A 652 6.41 2.46 18.59
CA LEU A 652 5.82 2.17 19.91
C LEU A 652 5.56 3.44 20.71
N GLY A 653 6.49 4.41 20.63
CA GLY A 653 6.33 5.71 21.26
C GLY A 653 5.25 6.58 20.61
N ASN A 654 5.33 6.78 19.28
CA ASN A 654 4.57 7.83 18.60
C ASN A 654 3.27 7.36 17.94
N ASP A 655 3.18 6.10 17.51
CA ASP A 655 2.13 5.67 16.59
C ASP A 655 1.17 4.62 17.16
N LEU A 656 1.57 3.95 18.25
CA LEU A 656 0.77 2.92 18.88
C LEU A 656 -0.58 3.47 19.38
N SER A 657 -1.65 2.71 19.11
CA SER A 657 -3.00 2.99 19.62
C SER A 657 -3.03 2.88 21.15
N PRO A 658 -3.66 3.82 21.88
CA PRO A 658 -3.68 3.81 23.35
C PRO A 658 -4.23 2.53 23.98
N VAL A 659 -5.18 1.86 23.32
CA VAL A 659 -5.78 0.59 23.76
C VAL A 659 -4.73 -0.52 23.89
N LEU A 660 -3.63 -0.44 23.14
CA LEU A 660 -2.58 -1.45 23.09
C LEU A 660 -1.50 -1.28 24.17
N TYR A 661 -1.46 -0.16 24.88
CA TYR A 661 -0.42 0.09 25.87
C TYR A 661 -0.42 -0.92 27.03
N VAL A 662 -1.58 -1.41 27.46
CA VAL A 662 -1.65 -2.46 28.49
C VAL A 662 -0.90 -3.72 28.05
N ILE A 663 -1.03 -4.10 26.78
CA ILE A 663 -0.35 -5.27 26.21
C ILE A 663 1.15 -4.97 26.02
N LEU A 664 1.51 -3.76 25.59
CA LEU A 664 2.91 -3.34 25.50
C LEU A 664 3.61 -3.40 26.86
N PHE A 665 3.02 -2.80 27.90
CA PHE A 665 3.60 -2.76 29.25
C PHE A 665 3.79 -4.17 29.80
N ARG A 666 2.81 -5.07 29.62
CA ARG A 666 2.95 -6.47 29.98
C ARG A 666 4.14 -7.16 29.28
N ASN A 667 4.34 -6.89 27.99
CA ASN A 667 5.46 -7.45 27.24
C ASN A 667 6.81 -6.87 27.71
N LEU A 668 6.88 -5.55 27.94
CA LEU A 668 8.06 -4.89 28.51
C LEU A 668 8.40 -5.44 29.91
N GLU A 669 7.40 -5.63 30.77
CA GLU A 669 7.58 -6.20 32.11
C GLU A 669 8.03 -7.66 32.04
N SER A 670 7.43 -8.46 31.15
CA SER A 670 7.82 -9.85 30.92
C SER A 670 9.29 -9.96 30.51
N TYR A 671 9.75 -9.09 29.60
CA TYR A 671 11.14 -9.05 29.20
C TYR A 671 12.04 -8.53 30.34
N MET A 672 11.62 -7.46 31.03
CA MET A 672 12.38 -6.86 32.13
C MET A 672 12.62 -7.85 33.28
N ASN A 673 11.64 -8.71 33.57
CA ASN A 673 11.78 -9.76 34.58
C ASN A 673 12.89 -10.78 34.21
N ARG A 674 13.13 -11.02 32.91
CA ARG A 674 14.22 -11.90 32.43
C ARG A 674 15.60 -11.23 32.52
N CYS A 675 15.67 -9.94 32.79
CA CYS A 675 16.93 -9.25 33.05
C CYS A 675 17.48 -9.51 34.47
N PHE A 676 16.75 -10.23 35.33
CA PHE A 676 17.17 -10.61 36.67
C PHE A 676 17.32 -12.13 36.80
N GLY A 677 18.32 -12.58 37.57
CA GLY A 677 18.48 -13.99 37.94
C GLY A 677 17.53 -14.41 39.05
N ALA A 678 17.50 -15.71 39.37
CA ALA A 678 16.65 -16.27 40.44
C ALA A 678 16.88 -15.61 41.82
N ASN A 679 18.09 -15.09 42.07
CA ASN A 679 18.47 -14.42 43.32
C ASN A 679 18.14 -12.91 43.33
N GLY A 680 17.57 -12.36 42.26
CA GLY A 680 17.29 -10.91 42.13
C GLY A 680 18.49 -10.08 41.65
N ASP A 681 19.60 -10.71 41.31
CA ASP A 681 20.78 -10.06 40.73
C ASP A 681 20.56 -9.69 39.26
N ALA A 682 21.10 -8.54 38.84
CA ALA A 682 20.99 -8.06 37.46
C ALA A 682 21.88 -8.89 36.52
N ILE A 683 21.28 -9.48 35.48
CA ILE A 683 21.98 -10.19 34.41
C ILE A 683 22.67 -9.19 33.49
N ARG A 684 24.00 -9.24 33.47
CA ARG A 684 24.85 -8.32 32.71
C ARG A 684 24.99 -8.80 31.26
N SER A 685 24.14 -8.29 30.39
CA SER A 685 24.18 -8.56 28.94
C SER A 685 24.11 -7.24 28.15
N PRO A 686 24.88 -7.07 27.06
CA PRO A 686 24.72 -5.94 26.14
C PRO A 686 23.29 -5.79 25.63
N GLN A 687 22.61 -6.90 25.33
CA GLN A 687 21.21 -6.89 24.87
C GLN A 687 20.26 -6.38 25.97
N ASN A 688 20.45 -6.78 27.23
CA ASN A 688 19.64 -6.28 28.34
C ASN A 688 19.85 -4.77 28.56
N LYS A 689 21.09 -4.27 28.42
CA LYS A 689 21.38 -2.83 28.47
C LYS A 689 20.65 -2.08 27.36
N LEU A 690 20.73 -2.59 26.13
CA LEU A 690 20.07 -2.00 24.97
C LEU A 690 18.54 -2.04 25.11
N PHE A 691 17.98 -3.14 25.60
CA PHE A 691 16.55 -3.26 25.88
C PHE A 691 16.07 -2.18 26.85
N VAL A 692 16.77 -2.00 27.98
CA VAL A 692 16.43 -0.98 28.98
C VAL A 692 16.57 0.42 28.38
N GLU A 693 17.64 0.69 27.64
CA GLU A 693 17.85 1.97 26.96
C GLU A 693 16.68 2.31 26.03
N GLN A 694 16.28 1.37 25.18
CA GLN A 694 15.24 1.56 24.19
C GLN A 694 13.85 1.66 24.84
N SER A 695 13.59 0.84 25.87
CA SER A 695 12.33 0.89 26.62
C SER A 695 12.15 2.21 27.37
N VAL A 696 13.21 2.74 27.98
CA VAL A 696 13.20 4.07 28.62
C VAL A 696 12.83 5.16 27.63
N LEU A 697 13.36 5.10 26.40
CA LEU A 697 13.03 6.05 25.34
C LEU A 697 11.59 5.88 24.83
N VAL A 698 11.10 4.65 24.69
CA VAL A 698 9.70 4.38 24.34
C VAL A 698 8.75 4.97 25.38
N LEU A 699 8.97 4.72 26.67
CA LEU A 699 8.13 5.29 27.73
C LEU A 699 8.15 6.81 27.74
N ARG A 700 9.32 7.42 27.49
CA ARG A 700 9.42 8.87 27.39
C ARG A 700 8.59 9.42 26.22
N LEU A 701 8.71 8.82 25.04
CA LEU A 701 7.93 9.21 23.86
C LEU A 701 6.41 9.06 24.10
N ILE A 702 5.99 8.06 24.88
CA ILE A 702 4.58 7.91 25.28
C ILE A 702 4.13 9.06 26.16
N LEU A 703 4.93 9.47 27.15
CA LEU A 703 4.62 10.58 28.05
C LEU A 703 4.61 11.94 27.33
N ASP A 704 5.54 12.14 26.39
CA ASP A 704 5.64 13.37 25.58
C ASP A 704 4.39 13.61 24.72
N ARG A 705 3.58 12.56 24.46
CA ARG A 705 2.31 12.67 23.73
C ARG A 705 1.15 13.17 24.56
N LEU A 706 1.25 13.16 25.89
CA LEU A 706 0.20 13.67 26.79
C LEU A 706 0.27 15.20 26.81
N VAL A 707 -0.15 15.84 25.72
CA VAL A 707 -0.06 17.29 25.53
C VAL A 707 -1.34 17.97 26.02
N ASP A 708 -2.50 17.41 25.67
CA ASP A 708 -3.79 18.00 26.02
C ASP A 708 -4.19 17.61 27.45
N PRO A 709 -4.81 18.50 28.25
CA PRO A 709 -5.18 18.21 29.63
C PRO A 709 -6.11 17.00 29.81
N GLY A 710 -6.84 16.60 28.77
CA GLY A 710 -7.72 15.43 28.77
C GLY A 710 -7.03 14.10 28.42
N ASP A 711 -5.77 14.12 27.97
CA ASP A 711 -5.03 12.90 27.64
C ASP A 711 -4.52 12.23 28.92
N CYS A 712 -5.17 11.13 29.33
CA CYS A 712 -4.81 10.39 30.53
C CYS A 712 -4.65 8.88 30.27
N LEU A 713 -3.67 8.27 30.94
CA LEU A 713 -3.36 6.83 30.87
C LEU A 713 -3.75 6.12 32.17
N LEU A 714 -5.06 6.06 32.44
CA LEU A 714 -5.60 5.58 33.72
C LEU A 714 -5.58 4.04 33.88
N ASN A 715 -5.40 3.29 32.79
CA ASN A 715 -5.42 1.82 32.82
C ASN A 715 -4.03 1.19 32.92
N ILE A 716 -2.97 1.99 33.03
CA ILE A 716 -1.58 1.55 32.93
C ILE A 716 -0.80 2.05 34.14
N ASP A 717 -0.21 1.14 34.90
CA ASP A 717 0.68 1.46 36.01
C ASP A 717 2.12 1.66 35.50
N PHE A 718 2.66 2.86 35.70
CA PHE A 718 4.05 3.18 35.35
C PHE A 718 5.03 2.80 36.47
N SER A 719 4.56 2.66 37.71
CA SER A 719 5.43 2.48 38.88
C SER A 719 6.34 1.26 38.76
N THR A 720 5.78 0.13 38.33
CA THR A 720 6.48 -1.15 38.27
C THR A 720 7.67 -1.11 37.30
N LEU A 721 7.45 -0.67 36.05
CA LEU A 721 8.52 -0.61 35.05
C LEU A 721 9.60 0.41 35.41
N ILE A 722 9.22 1.62 35.84
CA ILE A 722 10.19 2.67 36.21
C ILE A 722 11.10 2.19 37.33
N HIS A 723 10.51 1.57 38.37
CA HIS A 723 11.28 1.01 39.46
C HIS A 723 12.23 -0.09 38.98
N ARG A 724 11.76 -1.03 38.15
CA ARG A 724 12.58 -2.14 37.64
C ARG A 724 13.74 -1.66 36.76
N PHE A 725 13.53 -0.65 35.91
CA PHE A 725 14.61 -0.05 35.12
C PHE A 725 15.66 0.61 36.02
N ALA A 726 15.21 1.40 37.01
CA ALA A 726 16.12 2.05 37.95
C ALA A 726 16.92 1.03 38.78
N ASP A 727 16.27 -0.01 39.30
CA ASP A 727 16.92 -1.07 40.10
C ASP A 727 17.96 -1.85 39.26
N TYR A 728 17.61 -2.21 38.02
CA TYR A 728 18.54 -2.87 37.11
C TYR A 728 19.78 -2.01 36.85
N LEU A 729 19.59 -0.73 36.48
CA LEU A 729 20.70 0.19 36.23
C LEU A 729 21.54 0.46 37.49
N ASN A 730 20.93 0.44 38.67
CA ASN A 730 21.65 0.62 39.92
C ASN A 730 22.60 -0.56 40.23
N LYS A 731 22.25 -1.77 39.78
CA LYS A 731 23.06 -3.00 39.96
C LYS A 731 24.16 -3.17 38.90
N LEU A 732 24.23 -2.31 37.89
CA LEU A 732 25.25 -2.36 36.83
C LEU A 732 26.51 -1.54 37.18
N PRO A 733 27.70 -1.97 36.70
CA PRO A 733 28.91 -1.18 36.79
C PRO A 733 28.82 0.07 35.90
N ASN A 734 29.48 1.15 36.31
CA ASN A 734 29.58 2.38 35.52
C ASN A 734 30.52 2.16 34.32
N THR A 735 29.94 2.07 33.13
CA THR A 735 30.62 2.12 31.82
C THR A 735 30.06 3.28 31.00
N TYR A 736 30.72 3.69 29.92
CA TYR A 736 30.23 4.75 29.01
C TYR A 736 28.76 4.55 28.60
N ILE A 737 28.40 3.31 28.26
CA ILE A 737 27.02 2.93 27.88
C ILE A 737 26.08 3.08 29.08
N THR A 738 26.42 2.51 30.24
CA THR A 738 25.54 2.54 31.42
C THR A 738 25.33 3.97 31.93
N LEU A 739 26.35 4.84 31.89
CA LEU A 739 26.21 6.26 32.24
C LEU A 739 25.20 6.98 31.32
N ARG A 740 25.29 6.77 30.00
CA ARG A 740 24.34 7.33 29.04
C ARG A 740 22.92 6.85 29.27
N ILE A 741 22.73 5.57 29.63
CA ILE A 741 21.40 5.04 29.94
C ILE A 741 20.86 5.63 31.25
N LYS A 742 21.70 5.80 32.28
CA LYS A 742 21.30 6.47 33.53
C LYS A 742 20.85 7.92 33.30
N ILE A 743 21.55 8.68 32.45
CA ILE A 743 21.12 10.03 32.05
C ILE A 743 19.71 9.99 31.43
N LYS A 744 19.47 9.09 30.47
CA LYS A 744 18.16 8.92 29.85
C LYS A 744 17.09 8.51 30.87
N MET A 745 17.44 7.67 31.84
CA MET A 745 16.54 7.27 32.92
C MET A 745 16.16 8.46 33.81
N CYS A 746 17.12 9.32 34.16
CA CYS A 746 16.82 10.56 34.90
C CYS A 746 15.84 11.47 34.14
N LEU A 747 16.02 11.62 32.82
CA LEU A 747 15.10 12.39 31.97
C LEU A 747 13.70 11.75 31.91
N LEU A 748 13.60 10.42 31.91
CA LEU A 748 12.32 9.73 32.03
C LEU A 748 11.67 10.00 33.40
N ILE A 749 12.42 9.88 34.50
CA ILE A 749 11.91 10.17 35.85
C ILE A 749 11.35 11.60 35.93
N GLU A 750 12.07 12.57 35.36
CA GLU A 750 11.59 13.95 35.26
C GLU A 750 10.26 14.03 34.49
N SER A 751 10.18 13.40 33.32
CA SER A 751 8.97 13.39 32.48
C SER A 751 7.77 12.75 33.19
N VAL A 752 8.01 11.66 33.94
CA VAL A 752 6.99 10.97 34.76
C VAL A 752 6.48 11.91 35.85
N MET A 753 7.37 12.62 36.55
CA MET A 753 6.96 13.55 37.60
C MET A 753 6.21 14.77 37.06
N GLN A 754 6.56 15.25 35.86
CA GLN A 754 5.82 16.34 35.19
C GLN A 754 4.40 15.90 34.74
N LYS A 755 4.21 14.61 34.48
CA LYS A 755 2.94 14.04 33.99
C LYS A 755 2.20 13.20 35.04
N LYS A 756 2.60 13.25 36.31
CA LYS A 756 2.11 12.36 37.38
C LYS A 756 0.59 12.40 37.58
N GLU A 757 -0.07 13.52 37.26
CA GLU A 757 -1.53 13.68 37.35
C GLU A 757 -2.29 13.03 36.17
N HIS A 758 -1.59 12.70 35.08
CA HIS A 758 -2.16 12.12 33.86
C HIS A 758 -1.90 10.61 33.72
N ILE A 759 -1.16 10.01 34.66
CA ILE A 759 -0.75 8.60 34.64
C ILE A 759 -1.00 7.94 35.99
N VAL A 760 -1.04 6.61 36.04
CA VAL A 760 -1.15 5.89 37.31
C VAL A 760 0.24 5.57 37.87
N LEU A 761 0.49 6.04 39.10
CA LEU A 761 1.63 5.66 39.92
C LEU A 761 1.15 4.99 41.21
N ARG A 762 1.20 3.66 41.25
CA ARG A 762 0.95 2.91 42.49
C ARG A 762 1.99 3.24 43.55
N ASP A 763 1.52 3.52 44.77
CA ASP A 763 2.36 3.86 45.94
C ASP A 763 3.39 4.96 45.62
N GLU A 764 2.90 6.08 45.04
CA GLU A 764 3.70 7.17 44.47
C GLU A 764 4.81 7.64 45.42
N ASN A 765 4.47 7.92 46.68
CA ASN A 765 5.44 8.40 47.67
C ASN A 765 6.56 7.39 47.91
N ARG A 766 6.26 6.09 47.95
CA ARG A 766 7.27 5.04 48.16
C ARG A 766 8.16 4.89 46.94
N LEU A 767 7.57 4.91 45.74
CA LEU A 767 8.32 4.92 44.50
C LEU A 767 9.28 6.12 44.44
N ARG A 768 8.78 7.33 44.73
CA ARG A 768 9.57 8.57 44.70
C ARG A 768 10.72 8.54 45.70
N ASN A 769 10.49 8.09 46.93
CA ASN A 769 11.57 7.88 47.90
C ASN A 769 12.62 6.90 47.37
N LYS A 770 12.21 5.81 46.70
CA LYS A 770 13.16 4.80 46.20
C LYS A 770 13.99 5.31 45.02
N LEU A 771 13.35 6.04 44.10
CA LEU A 771 14.03 6.69 42.99
C LEU A 771 14.98 7.79 43.47
N LEU A 772 14.61 8.55 44.51
CA LEU A 772 15.46 9.54 45.15
C LEU A 772 16.75 8.91 45.68
N GLU A 773 16.65 7.79 46.41
CA GLU A 773 17.82 7.04 46.87
C GLU A 773 18.72 6.61 45.70
N ILE A 774 18.15 6.01 44.66
CA ILE A 774 18.91 5.54 43.49
C ILE A 774 19.60 6.70 42.76
N CYS A 775 18.92 7.83 42.54
CA CYS A 775 19.50 9.00 41.87
C CYS A 775 20.64 9.61 42.70
N VAL A 776 20.51 9.68 44.03
CA VAL A 776 21.59 10.15 44.91
C VAL A 776 22.79 9.21 44.83
N GLU A 777 22.58 7.89 44.79
CA GLU A 777 23.66 6.89 44.63
C GLU A 777 24.39 6.97 43.28
N TRP A 778 23.76 7.52 42.24
CA TRP A 778 24.38 7.69 40.92
C TRP A 778 25.26 8.92 40.81
N THR A 779 25.14 9.88 41.75
CA THR A 779 25.98 11.08 41.77
C THR A 779 27.42 10.77 42.15
N SER A 780 28.36 11.59 41.67
CA SER A 780 29.80 11.42 41.89
C SER A 780 30.22 11.25 43.37
N ASP A 781 29.52 11.87 44.31
CA ASP A 781 29.78 11.83 45.77
C ASP A 781 29.70 10.45 46.37
N PHE A 782 28.77 9.64 45.86
CA PHE A 782 28.57 8.26 46.26
C PHE A 782 29.21 7.29 45.27
N ALA A 783 29.26 7.65 43.99
CA ALA A 783 29.85 6.82 42.94
C ALA A 783 31.37 6.62 43.09
N LEU A 784 32.11 7.54 43.75
CA LEU A 784 33.54 7.37 44.06
C LEU A 784 33.86 6.14 44.93
N GLN A 785 32.86 5.55 45.60
CA GLN A 785 33.02 4.29 46.35
C GLN A 785 32.93 3.03 45.46
N ARG A 786 32.36 3.13 44.24
CA ARG A 786 32.31 2.04 43.25
C ARG A 786 33.45 2.24 42.25
N LYS A 787 34.46 1.38 42.26
CA LYS A 787 35.60 1.46 41.31
C LYS A 787 35.09 1.64 39.87
N HIS A 788 35.43 2.76 39.23
CA HIS A 788 35.16 2.97 37.80
C HIS A 788 35.85 1.87 36.99
N VAL A 789 35.10 1.21 36.10
CA VAL A 789 35.66 0.19 35.21
C VAL A 789 36.44 0.83 34.05
N GLU A 790 36.05 2.04 33.66
CA GLU A 790 36.64 2.81 32.56
C GLU A 790 37.08 4.18 33.08
N THR A 791 38.34 4.57 32.83
CA THR A 791 38.94 5.85 33.25
C THR A 791 39.31 6.69 32.02
N GLY A 792 39.07 8.01 32.09
CA GLY A 792 39.38 8.95 31.00
C GLY A 792 38.49 10.20 30.98
N GLN A 793 38.92 11.24 30.27
CA GLN A 793 38.22 12.55 30.19
C GLN A 793 36.76 12.44 29.71
N GLN A 794 36.45 11.47 28.84
CA GLN A 794 35.09 11.25 28.35
C GLN A 794 34.17 10.66 29.43
N ALA A 795 34.70 9.81 30.32
CA ALA A 795 33.93 9.21 31.41
C ALA A 795 33.60 10.26 32.47
N GLU A 796 34.55 11.16 32.74
CA GLU A 796 34.36 12.32 33.62
C GLU A 796 33.29 13.28 33.09
N ARG A 797 33.29 13.57 31.77
CA ARG A 797 32.24 14.38 31.13
C ARG A 797 30.86 13.74 31.29
N LEU A 798 30.72 12.45 30.96
CA LEU A 798 29.44 11.75 31.12
C LEU A 798 29.00 11.65 32.59
N GLN A 799 29.92 11.56 33.53
CA GLN A 799 29.59 11.59 34.95
C GLN A 799 29.06 12.97 35.37
N LYS A 800 29.62 14.07 34.86
CA LYS A 800 29.07 15.42 35.09
C LYS A 800 27.67 15.57 34.47
N ASP A 801 27.47 15.10 33.24
CA ASP A 801 26.16 15.08 32.59
C ASP A 801 25.14 14.27 33.40
N LEU A 802 25.58 13.15 33.99
CA LEU A 802 24.77 12.32 34.89
C LEU A 802 24.46 13.02 36.20
N ASP A 803 25.43 13.69 36.83
CA ASP A 803 25.20 14.47 38.06
C ASP A 803 24.12 15.54 37.82
N HIS A 804 24.14 16.20 36.65
CA HIS A 804 23.14 17.21 36.26
C HIS A 804 21.76 16.61 36.11
N ALA A 805 21.67 15.52 35.34
CA ALA A 805 20.42 14.82 35.11
C ALA A 805 19.83 14.26 36.41
N CYS A 806 20.67 13.70 37.30
CA CYS A 806 20.28 13.23 38.62
C CYS A 806 19.71 14.38 39.45
N LEU A 807 20.38 15.53 39.49
CA LEU A 807 19.94 16.66 40.30
C LEU A 807 18.59 17.21 39.82
N LYS A 808 18.36 17.32 38.50
CA LYS A 808 17.05 17.68 37.94
C LYS A 808 15.96 16.67 38.32
N ALA A 809 16.24 15.38 38.17
CA ALA A 809 15.30 14.33 38.56
C ALA A 809 14.98 14.38 40.06
N ILE A 810 15.99 14.62 40.91
CA ILE A 810 15.86 14.76 42.36
C ILE A 810 14.98 15.96 42.73
N VAL A 811 15.16 17.12 42.08
CA VAL A 811 14.31 18.30 42.29
C VAL A 811 12.84 17.97 42.05
N SER A 812 12.55 17.32 40.92
CA SER A 812 11.19 16.89 40.56
C SER A 812 10.63 15.85 41.52
N LEU A 813 11.46 14.88 41.94
CA LEU A 813 11.08 13.85 42.90
C LEU A 813 10.79 14.39 44.30
N LEU A 814 11.48 15.45 44.75
CA LEU A 814 11.33 16.00 46.10
C LEU A 814 10.12 16.93 46.27
N HIS A 815 9.54 17.43 45.17
CA HIS A 815 8.47 18.42 45.23
C HIS A 815 7.22 17.88 45.96
N GLN A 816 6.96 18.34 47.20
CA GLN A 816 5.91 17.80 48.07
C GLN A 816 6.08 16.30 48.43
N LEU A 817 7.33 15.81 48.56
CA LEU A 817 7.59 14.43 48.96
C LEU A 817 7.76 14.28 50.49
N PRO A 818 6.83 13.61 51.19
CA PRO A 818 7.09 13.17 52.54
C PRO A 818 8.12 12.02 52.54
N LEU A 819 9.18 12.17 53.31
CA LEU A 819 10.17 11.10 53.50
C LEU A 819 9.56 9.96 54.33
N GLN A 820 9.71 8.73 53.86
CA GLN A 820 9.17 7.55 54.53
C GLN A 820 10.08 6.32 54.34
N PRO A 821 10.06 5.35 55.27
CA PRO A 821 10.83 4.12 55.14
C PRO A 821 10.38 3.26 53.94
N PHE A 822 11.30 2.49 53.38
CA PHE A 822 11.04 1.58 52.25
C PHE A 822 10.33 0.29 52.65
N GLU A 823 10.45 -0.10 53.92
CA GLU A 823 9.90 -1.32 54.51
C GLU A 823 8.81 -0.96 55.53
N ALA A 824 7.94 -1.91 55.84
CA ALA A 824 6.95 -1.71 56.89
C ALA A 824 7.67 -1.67 58.25
N VAL A 825 7.70 -0.49 58.87
CA VAL A 825 8.31 -0.28 60.19
C VAL A 825 7.23 0.06 61.21
N ARG A 826 7.50 -0.21 62.49
CA ARG A 826 6.63 0.17 63.61
C ARG A 826 6.35 1.68 63.58
N PRO A 827 5.11 2.11 63.87
CA PRO A 827 4.74 3.53 63.88
C PRO A 827 5.64 4.42 64.75
N SER A 828 6.17 3.88 65.86
CA SER A 828 7.08 4.59 66.78
C SER A 828 8.40 5.01 66.13
N ASP A 829 8.87 4.26 65.13
CA ASP A 829 10.21 4.44 64.58
C ASP A 829 10.18 5.32 63.31
N ILE A 830 8.99 5.60 62.78
CA ILE A 830 8.79 6.34 61.52
C ILE A 830 9.41 7.74 61.62
N PHE A 831 9.15 8.48 62.70
CA PHE A 831 9.71 9.82 62.88
C PHE A 831 11.23 9.81 62.99
N SER A 832 11.80 8.86 63.74
CA SER A 832 13.26 8.69 63.86
C SER A 832 13.91 8.38 62.52
N ILE A 833 13.30 7.50 61.71
CA ILE A 833 13.80 7.15 60.38
C ILE A 833 13.65 8.33 59.41
N LYS A 834 12.52 9.04 59.44
CA LYS A 834 12.29 10.26 58.65
C LYS A 834 13.35 11.31 58.94
N SER A 835 13.63 11.55 60.22
CA SER A 835 14.69 12.46 60.69
C SER A 835 16.09 12.05 60.21
N LYS A 836 16.43 10.75 60.26
CA LYS A 836 17.69 10.21 59.72
C LYS A 836 17.79 10.37 58.20
N LEU A 837 16.72 10.09 57.46
CA LEU A 837 16.68 10.26 56.01
C LEU A 837 16.83 11.74 55.63
N PHE A 838 16.14 12.64 56.33
CA PHE A 838 16.29 14.06 56.14
C PHE A 838 17.75 14.48 56.33
N PHE A 839 18.36 14.10 57.46
CA PHE A 839 19.75 14.42 57.74
C PHE A 839 20.71 13.87 56.68
N LYS A 840 20.49 12.65 56.19
CA LYS A 840 21.26 12.03 55.09
C LYS A 840 21.23 12.90 53.83
N TYR A 841 20.04 13.25 53.35
CA TYR A 841 19.88 14.02 52.11
C TYR A 841 20.30 15.48 52.27
N PHE A 842 19.98 16.10 53.41
CA PHE A 842 20.41 17.48 53.71
C PHE A 842 21.93 17.59 53.77
N SER A 843 22.61 16.65 54.43
CA SER A 843 24.08 16.58 54.47
C SER A 843 24.69 16.38 53.08
N PHE A 844 24.04 15.59 52.23
CA PHE A 844 24.46 15.40 50.84
C PHE A 844 24.38 16.72 50.04
N PHE A 845 23.24 17.42 50.06
CA PHE A 845 23.11 18.70 49.37
C PHE A 845 24.04 19.78 49.93
N ARG A 846 24.31 19.75 51.24
CA ARG A 846 25.28 20.66 51.85
C ARG A 846 26.69 20.43 51.28
N LYS A 847 27.13 19.17 51.17
CA LYS A 847 28.42 18.82 50.55
C LYS A 847 28.50 19.24 49.09
N LEU A 848 27.41 19.11 48.33
CA LEU A 848 27.32 19.62 46.96
C LEU A 848 27.54 21.14 46.91
N LEU A 849 26.80 21.91 47.73
CA LEU A 849 26.95 23.36 47.79
C LEU A 849 28.38 23.78 48.15
N ASP A 850 29.00 23.15 49.14
CA ASP A 850 30.35 23.50 49.56
C ASP A 850 31.40 23.21 48.47
N ARG A 851 31.21 22.17 47.65
CA ARG A 851 32.08 21.91 46.48
C ARG A 851 31.89 22.91 45.36
N TYR A 852 30.66 23.34 45.09
CA TYR A 852 30.42 24.39 44.09
C TYR A 852 31.01 25.73 44.54
N LYS A 853 30.95 26.05 45.84
CA LYS A 853 31.65 27.21 46.40
C LYS A 853 33.16 27.10 46.27
N GLN A 854 33.75 25.95 46.57
CA GLN A 854 35.19 25.76 46.42
C GLN A 854 35.62 25.95 44.96
N THR A 855 34.86 25.37 44.03
CA THR A 855 35.08 25.53 42.58
C THR A 855 34.92 26.99 42.13
N GLU A 856 33.95 27.72 42.69
CA GLU A 856 33.73 29.16 42.46
C GLU A 856 34.91 30.01 42.96
N ARG A 857 35.49 29.67 44.12
CA ARG A 857 36.68 30.33 44.70
C ARG A 857 37.94 30.04 43.87
N ASP A 858 38.12 28.81 43.42
CA ASP A 858 39.26 28.38 42.59
C ASP A 858 39.23 29.05 41.19
N ALA A 859 38.03 29.24 40.62
CA ALA A 859 37.83 29.95 39.36
C ALA A 859 38.10 31.48 39.50
N LYS A 860 37.64 32.11 40.58
CA LYS A 860 37.90 33.54 40.87
C LYS A 860 39.39 33.78 41.17
N GLY A 861 40.06 32.87 41.88
CA GLY A 861 41.48 32.95 42.22
C GLY A 861 42.42 32.92 41.01
N SER A 862 42.05 32.19 39.94
CA SER A 862 42.85 32.12 38.70
C SER A 862 42.78 33.39 37.83
N SER A 863 41.81 34.27 38.06
CA SER A 863 41.63 35.52 37.31
C SER A 863 42.37 36.73 37.89
N ASN A 864 42.83 36.66 39.14
CA ASN A 864 43.47 37.78 39.86
C ASN A 864 45.02 37.74 39.87
N GLY A 865 45.64 36.86 39.09
CA GLY A 865 47.09 36.63 39.09
C GLY A 865 47.94 37.48 38.13
N LEU A 866 47.41 38.55 37.51
CA LEU A 866 48.19 39.38 36.60
C LEU A 866 47.75 40.87 36.61
N ASN A 867 48.07 41.60 37.67
CA ASN A 867 48.37 43.04 37.57
C ASN A 867 49.08 43.56 38.83
N GLY A 868 50.40 43.68 38.73
CA GLY A 868 51.27 44.35 39.70
C GLY A 868 52.68 44.52 39.14
N TYR A 869 52.92 45.64 38.45
CA TYR A 869 54.25 46.22 38.12
C TYR A 869 55.13 46.30 39.41
N LEU A 870 56.47 46.20 39.48
CA LEU A 870 57.67 46.46 38.65
C LEU A 870 58.81 45.51 39.14
N GLY A 871 59.94 45.21 38.46
CA GLY A 871 60.52 45.70 37.22
C GLY A 871 61.89 45.05 36.91
N THR A 872 62.39 45.37 35.71
CA THR A 872 63.77 45.30 35.18
C THR A 872 64.48 43.96 34.87
N ARG A 873 64.84 43.87 33.57
CA ARG A 873 66.03 43.28 32.90
C ARG A 873 65.98 41.84 32.36
N GLU A 874 65.82 41.81 31.03
CA GLU A 874 66.56 41.06 30.00
C GLU A 874 66.73 39.53 30.07
N SER A 875 66.19 38.93 29.00
CA SER A 875 66.77 37.88 28.14
C SER A 875 66.54 36.40 28.50
N SER A 876 65.82 35.77 27.56
CA SER A 876 66.05 34.44 27.01
C SER A 876 65.43 33.20 27.69
N LEU A 877 64.84 32.39 26.81
CA LEU A 877 64.52 30.96 26.87
C LEU A 877 63.13 30.51 27.37
N LYS A 878 62.39 29.99 26.38
CA LYS A 878 61.21 29.13 26.45
C LYS A 878 61.42 27.95 27.42
N SER A 879 60.43 27.69 28.28
CA SER A 879 60.11 26.35 28.72
C SER A 879 58.60 26.20 28.90
N LEU A 880 58.09 25.05 28.44
CA LEU A 880 56.69 24.69 28.32
C LEU A 880 56.01 24.59 29.70
N GLN A 881 54.92 25.34 29.92
CA GLN A 881 53.91 24.98 30.92
C GLN A 881 52.50 25.17 30.36
N ILE A 882 51.76 24.07 30.40
CA ILE A 882 50.37 23.90 29.98
C ILE A 882 49.48 24.68 30.96
N GLN A 883 48.84 25.75 30.50
CA GLN A 883 47.71 26.39 31.20
C GLN A 883 46.40 25.66 30.84
N PRO A 884 45.56 25.26 31.82
CA PRO A 884 44.20 24.84 31.54
C PRO A 884 43.31 26.08 31.38
N ASN A 885 42.93 26.40 30.14
CA ASN A 885 41.84 27.36 29.88
C ASN A 885 40.52 26.78 30.38
N ILE A 886 39.97 27.32 31.47
CA ILE A 886 38.58 27.08 31.87
C ILE A 886 37.68 27.81 30.86
N SER A 887 36.96 27.06 30.01
CA SER A 887 36.01 27.61 29.04
C SER A 887 34.80 28.24 29.74
N GLY A 888 34.23 29.31 29.17
CA GLY A 888 33.05 30.00 29.71
C GLY A 888 31.82 29.10 29.93
N ASP A 889 31.73 27.99 29.18
CA ASP A 889 30.71 26.96 29.38
C ASP A 889 30.77 26.29 30.76
N SER A 890 31.97 26.11 31.33
CA SER A 890 32.11 25.50 32.67
C SER A 890 31.59 26.41 33.78
N TYR A 891 31.58 27.74 33.60
CA TYR A 891 31.12 28.67 34.64
C TYR A 891 29.58 28.67 34.75
N HIS A 892 28.90 28.58 33.61
CA HIS A 892 27.44 28.50 33.54
C HIS A 892 26.92 27.16 34.12
N ASP A 893 27.63 26.06 33.90
CA ASP A 893 27.21 24.71 34.31
C ASP A 893 27.15 24.54 35.84
N TRP A 894 28.22 24.91 36.57
CA TRP A 894 28.23 24.81 38.04
C TRP A 894 27.27 25.80 38.72
N THR A 895 26.99 26.94 38.10
CA THR A 895 26.00 27.92 38.60
C THR A 895 24.59 27.33 38.55
N GLN A 896 24.22 26.69 37.44
CA GLN A 896 22.93 26.01 37.30
C GLN A 896 22.80 24.84 38.30
N MET A 897 23.87 24.09 38.53
CA MET A 897 23.90 23.02 39.53
C MET A 897 23.71 23.53 40.97
N LYS A 898 24.31 24.68 41.30
CA LYS A 898 24.13 25.35 42.59
C LYS A 898 22.66 25.75 42.79
N GLU A 899 22.02 26.32 41.78
CA GLU A 899 20.59 26.68 41.81
C GLU A 899 19.69 25.45 41.99
N LEU A 900 19.89 24.40 41.20
CA LEU A 900 19.13 23.15 41.35
C LEU A 900 19.30 22.53 42.74
N THR A 901 20.49 22.61 43.33
CA THR A 901 20.75 22.15 44.70
C THR A 901 19.96 22.95 45.73
N ILE A 902 19.90 24.27 45.59
CA ILE A 902 19.09 25.16 46.44
C ILE A 902 17.60 24.80 46.33
N VAL A 903 17.10 24.59 45.10
CA VAL A 903 15.69 24.17 44.88
C VAL A 903 15.42 22.80 45.50
N ALA A 904 16.32 21.82 45.33
CA ALA A 904 16.18 20.50 45.94
C ALA A 904 16.12 20.59 47.48
N MET A 905 17.00 21.39 48.10
CA MET A 905 16.97 21.64 49.54
C MET A 905 15.67 22.33 49.99
N SER A 906 15.15 23.25 49.16
CA SER A 906 13.87 23.93 49.42
C SER A 906 12.70 22.94 49.40
N HIS A 907 12.61 22.07 48.39
CA HIS A 907 11.59 21.03 48.30
C HIS A 907 11.70 20.02 49.46
N LEU A 908 12.92 19.58 49.79
CA LEU A 908 13.18 18.65 50.89
C LEU A 908 12.70 19.21 52.24
N LEU A 909 13.06 20.45 52.56
CA LEU A 909 12.68 21.11 53.82
C LEU A 909 11.19 21.44 53.84
N ASN A 910 10.62 21.95 52.75
CA ASN A 910 9.19 22.28 52.69
C ASN A 910 8.30 21.06 52.98
N ALA A 911 8.58 19.92 52.36
CA ALA A 911 7.76 18.72 52.55
C ALA A 911 8.01 17.98 53.89
N ASN A 912 9.03 18.37 54.66
CA ASN A 912 9.50 17.64 55.85
C ASN A 912 9.94 18.59 56.99
N VAL A 913 9.25 19.71 57.18
CA VAL A 913 9.61 20.76 58.16
C VAL A 913 9.76 20.19 59.58
N ASP A 914 8.85 19.30 59.97
CA ASP A 914 8.80 18.61 61.27
C ASP A 914 10.11 17.86 61.61
N ALA A 915 10.70 17.20 60.62
CA ALA A 915 11.93 16.44 60.79
C ALA A 915 13.19 17.27 60.48
N GLY A 916 13.05 18.31 59.65
CA GLY A 916 14.17 18.99 59.00
C GLY A 916 14.63 20.28 59.67
N LEU A 917 13.72 21.01 60.32
CA LEU A 917 13.99 22.35 60.83
C LEU A 917 15.18 22.41 61.80
N LYS A 918 15.30 21.42 62.69
CA LYS A 918 16.41 21.26 63.64
C LYS A 918 17.78 21.20 62.95
N TYR A 919 17.87 20.56 61.79
CA TYR A 919 19.11 20.40 61.03
C TYR A 919 19.42 21.59 60.12
N SER A 920 18.38 22.30 59.67
CA SER A 920 18.53 23.36 58.69
C SER A 920 18.79 24.74 59.31
N LEU A 921 18.29 25.03 60.52
CA LEU A 921 18.45 26.34 61.18
C LEU A 921 19.90 26.76 61.41
N SER A 922 20.80 25.81 61.69
CA SER A 922 22.23 26.09 61.89
C SER A 922 22.88 26.73 60.66
N MET A 923 22.34 26.51 59.47
CA MET A 923 22.84 27.06 58.21
C MET A 923 22.60 28.57 58.08
N GLY A 924 21.60 29.12 58.78
CA GLY A 924 21.35 30.56 58.84
C GLY A 924 22.33 31.33 59.71
N TYR A 925 23.00 30.63 60.64
CA TYR A 925 24.00 31.17 61.56
C TYR A 925 25.43 30.74 61.21
N ASP A 926 25.64 30.14 60.03
CA ASP A 926 26.94 29.67 59.55
C ASP A 926 27.92 30.85 59.39
N ASP A 927 29.19 30.69 59.75
CA ASP A 927 30.20 31.76 59.66
C ASP A 927 30.45 32.22 58.21
N ASP A 928 30.19 31.36 57.22
CA ASP A 928 30.37 31.66 55.80
C ASP A 928 29.18 32.44 55.20
N GLN A 929 29.45 33.63 54.66
CA GLN A 929 28.41 34.50 54.06
C GLN A 929 27.69 33.85 52.87
N GLU A 930 28.42 33.07 52.06
CA GLU A 930 27.85 32.38 50.90
C GLU A 930 26.89 31.25 51.33
N THR A 931 27.23 30.51 52.40
CA THR A 931 26.30 29.59 53.07
C THR A 931 25.02 30.30 53.52
N ARG A 932 25.15 31.39 54.28
CA ARG A 932 23.99 32.12 54.81
C ARG A 932 23.10 32.62 53.68
N THR A 933 23.70 33.09 52.59
CA THR A 933 22.97 33.55 51.40
C THR A 933 22.20 32.40 50.73
N ALA A 934 22.83 31.23 50.53
CA ALA A 934 22.17 30.06 49.97
C ALA A 934 21.01 29.58 50.87
N PHE A 935 21.18 29.61 52.20
CA PHE A 935 20.11 29.27 53.13
C PHE A 935 18.95 30.28 53.13
N MET A 936 19.26 31.58 53.07
CA MET A 936 18.23 32.61 52.94
C MET A 936 17.43 32.42 51.64
N GLN A 937 18.07 32.01 50.55
CA GLN A 937 17.36 31.65 49.32
C GLN A 937 16.45 30.43 49.51
N VAL A 938 16.91 29.39 50.21
CA VAL A 938 16.08 28.21 50.57
C VAL A 938 14.85 28.65 51.38
N LEU A 939 15.03 29.45 52.44
CA LEU A 939 13.92 29.96 53.25
C LEU A 939 12.97 30.86 52.45
N THR A 940 13.52 31.72 51.58
CA THR A 940 12.72 32.58 50.70
C THR A 940 11.83 31.75 49.78
N ASN A 941 12.37 30.68 49.18
CA ASN A 941 11.62 29.77 48.34
C ASN A 941 10.49 29.06 49.12
N ILE A 942 10.76 28.63 50.35
CA ILE A 942 9.77 27.96 51.22
C ILE A 942 8.65 28.93 51.62
N LEU A 943 8.99 30.15 52.05
CA LEU A 943 8.02 31.19 52.39
C LEU A 943 7.14 31.58 51.20
N ASN A 944 7.73 31.71 50.00
CA ASN A 944 6.99 31.99 48.76
C ASN A 944 6.02 30.84 48.38
N GLN A 945 6.28 29.62 48.84
CA GLN A 945 5.40 28.46 48.64
C GLN A 945 4.27 28.37 49.69
N GLY A 946 4.19 29.32 50.62
CA GLY A 946 3.09 29.42 51.60
C GLY A 946 3.24 28.52 52.83
N THR A 947 4.45 28.04 53.13
CA THR A 947 4.70 27.18 54.30
C THR A 947 4.52 27.95 55.59
N GLU A 948 3.54 27.55 56.41
CA GLU A 948 3.31 28.13 57.74
C GLU A 948 4.17 27.41 58.79
N PHE A 949 4.96 28.16 59.55
CA PHE A 949 5.82 27.61 60.61
C PHE A 949 5.11 27.65 61.98
N GLU A 950 3.84 27.25 62.04
CA GLU A 950 3.02 27.38 63.26
C GLU A 950 3.60 26.63 64.48
N THR A 951 4.40 25.58 64.26
CA THR A 951 5.03 24.75 65.31
C THR A 951 6.40 25.23 65.80
N LEU A 952 6.96 26.32 65.25
CA LEU A 952 8.25 26.90 65.70
C LEU A 952 8.21 27.28 67.19
N GLY A 953 7.05 27.75 67.68
CA GLY A 953 6.88 28.19 69.06
C GLY A 953 6.82 27.02 70.05
N GLU A 954 6.15 25.93 69.68
CA GLU A 954 5.97 24.76 70.55
C GLU A 954 7.22 23.88 70.60
N SER A 955 7.87 23.61 69.46
CA SER A 955 9.06 22.73 69.44
C SER A 955 10.25 23.32 70.20
N VAL A 956 10.40 24.65 70.20
CA VAL A 956 11.45 25.36 70.96
C VAL A 956 11.19 25.26 72.47
N MET A 957 9.93 25.19 72.90
CA MET A 957 9.57 25.01 74.30
C MET A 957 9.79 23.57 74.76
N THR A 958 9.50 22.57 73.91
CA THR A 958 9.73 21.15 74.22
C THR A 958 11.23 20.78 74.23
N ASP A 959 12.03 21.26 73.26
CA ASP A 959 13.49 21.04 73.23
C ASP A 959 14.20 21.72 74.43
N ARG A 960 13.67 22.84 74.93
CA ARG A 960 14.15 23.48 76.16
C ARG A 960 13.74 22.72 77.42
N TYR A 961 12.57 22.08 77.41
CA TYR A 961 12.08 21.27 78.52
C TYR A 961 12.85 19.95 78.64
N GLU A 962 13.11 19.24 77.53
CA GLU A 962 13.93 18.00 77.54
C GLU A 962 15.37 18.27 77.98
N LYS A 963 15.99 19.38 77.53
CA LYS A 963 17.31 19.83 78.01
C LYS A 963 17.35 20.29 79.48
N LEU A 964 16.20 20.47 80.11
CA LEU A 964 16.09 20.77 81.54
C LEU A 964 15.84 19.52 82.39
N VAL A 965 15.42 18.42 81.75
CA VAL A 965 15.13 17.13 82.40
C VAL A 965 16.32 16.17 82.33
N ASP A 966 17.18 16.29 81.31
CA ASP A 966 18.56 15.77 81.30
C ASP A 966 19.52 16.72 82.05
#